data_AF-A0A536YAF6-F1
#
_entry.id   AF-A0A536YAF6-F1
#
_cell.length_a   1.000
_cell.length_b   1.000
_cell.length_c   1.000
_cell.angle_alpha   90.00
_cell.angle_beta   90.00
_cell.angle_gamma   90.00
#
_symmetry.space_group_name_H-M   'P 1'
#
loop_
_entity.id
_entity.type
_entity.pdbx_description
1 polymer ?
#
loop_
_entity_poly.entity_id
_entity_poly.type
_entity_poly.pdbx_seq_one_letter_code
_entity_poly.pdbx_strand_id
1 'polypeptide(L)'
;MGAKKNPNKPHDPNEELRRWEERFESLIELSSEWYWEQDEDCRFTLVTGSSAEHGGLDTKKFLGTYRWDRGAVPVGDGGSWDKHKAALKARQPFTDFLFKRPDSKGGMRCISTSGQPMVDAKGRFRGYRGIAKDITETGRAQELQSLEHSVSHSIAEAESVTAAMTAAIRAICETEGWECGRYFRPDSEAGVLRFGESWGIQDPAIQEFLERSREIVYRPGVGLMGRVWQSGQPLWVPDLTRDSRARRAASSADAGIRGGFVFPVRSEGKVVGVLGFNSRQVRETDEGLLKAILVIGSQIGQFLERKRAEEEERRFRAAMDASADLMLLIDPTSLLYVDVNDAACRALGYSREELLTMSPADIFSTSRGELTRLYERMITGELIAPTVKGYYRRKDGSQLPVEAYPRAVRTGEGHVIVSIARDVSDRLAAEETLRRFRVAMDNSADMIVLIDRATMRFVDVNETSCRLLGYSREELLKMGPQDVLPTSRKELEGAYDEFIQNPSHITGMHSHYRCKDGSTFPFESTRHVLRSGDTYIIAAISRDIRERLASEHALRESEERFRSLTKLSTDMYWEQDDQFRFTSMSGTGSQRVNTLTLQSIIGKKRWEQNYINMTADQWAEHIALLEAHKPFRDVELCRPDESGKKVWISIAGEPVFDSSGVFKGYRGVGKDITERKENEEHIQFLANHDALTSLPNRGMFSEVLNLAIQNARRYDRNFAVLFIDLDRFKNINDTLGHEAGDRLLQEMGARLTQTVRASDVVARLGGDEFVVLVQEVSEPRQVEAVARKVLSTLVKPMVIQRQECRVTASIGICMFPAEAQDEHALMKNADIAMYRAKEDGKNNYKFYSEEMNVHSFERLALETSLRRGLERNEFFLHYQAKLDLNTEQITGVEALVRWQHPDLGMVPPAQFIPLAEETGLIVPLGKWVLHTACAQSVAWLREGLPPLHMAVNLSARQFADEDLVKDIAAALESSGMKPELLELELTEDYVIENAERAGKVLAEIKKMGVRLAIDDFGVGYSSLMHLKRFPIDTLKVDRSFIRDLPQNTEDKALTEAIIAMGKSLNLTVVAEGVETQEQQTFLRDHACDEMQGFFFSRPIPSGEFAELLRQRIKG
;
A
#
# COMPACT_ATOMS: atom_id res chain seq x y z
N MET A 1 -85.64 2.81 9.77
CA MET A 1 -84.86 1.75 10.42
C MET A 1 -83.41 1.90 9.95
N GLY A 2 -82.44 1.92 10.86
CA GLY A 2 -81.03 2.09 10.50
C GLY A 2 -80.15 1.87 11.73
N ALA A 3 -79.50 0.72 11.82
CA ALA A 3 -78.76 0.32 13.01
C ALA A 3 -77.42 1.05 13.10
N LYS A 4 -77.19 1.80 14.20
CA LYS A 4 -75.86 2.32 14.54
C LYS A 4 -74.95 1.15 14.90
N LYS A 5 -73.79 1.04 14.23
CA LYS A 5 -72.70 0.13 14.67
C LYS A 5 -72.16 0.63 16.02
N ASN A 6 -71.98 -0.29 16.95
CA ASN A 6 -71.49 -0.03 18.32
C ASN A 6 -69.94 -0.03 18.32
N PRO A 7 -69.23 0.96 18.90
CA PRO A 7 -67.76 1.03 18.83
C PRO A 7 -67.03 0.00 19.70
N ASN A 8 -67.66 -0.50 20.77
CA ASN A 8 -67.07 -1.50 21.67
C ASN A 8 -67.62 -2.91 21.38
N LYS A 9 -67.18 -3.51 20.28
CA LYS A 9 -67.04 -4.98 20.26
C LYS A 9 -65.68 -5.31 20.89
N PRO A 10 -65.57 -6.31 21.78
CA PRO A 10 -64.25 -6.84 22.10
C PRO A 10 -63.60 -7.33 20.81
N HIS A 11 -62.31 -7.00 20.60
CA HIS A 11 -61.55 -7.56 19.50
C HIS A 11 -61.62 -9.09 19.60
N ASP A 12 -62.04 -9.74 18.52
CA ASP A 12 -62.01 -11.19 18.45
C ASP A 12 -60.54 -11.62 18.40
N PRO A 13 -60.01 -12.36 19.40
CA PRO A 13 -58.62 -12.79 19.38
C PRO A 13 -58.28 -13.66 18.16
N ASN A 14 -59.29 -14.29 17.54
CA ASN A 14 -59.12 -15.04 16.30
C ASN A 14 -58.97 -14.14 15.06
N GLU A 15 -59.50 -12.91 15.09
CA GLU A 15 -59.32 -11.93 14.02
C GLU A 15 -57.92 -11.32 14.06
N GLU A 16 -57.39 -11.03 15.26
CA GLU A 16 -55.99 -10.62 15.42
C GLU A 16 -55.02 -11.75 15.03
N LEU A 17 -55.33 -13.00 15.41
CA LEU A 17 -54.52 -14.16 15.04
C LEU A 17 -54.38 -14.30 13.52
N ARG A 18 -55.49 -14.24 12.77
CA ARG A 18 -55.47 -14.30 11.30
C ARG A 18 -54.66 -13.19 10.66
N ARG A 19 -54.77 -11.96 11.18
CA ARG A 19 -53.98 -10.81 10.66
C ARG A 19 -52.48 -11.00 10.86
N TRP A 20 -52.06 -11.65 11.94
CA TRP A 20 -50.64 -12.00 12.14
C TRP A 20 -50.17 -13.12 11.21
N GLU A 21 -51.02 -14.12 10.95
CA GLU A 21 -50.74 -15.20 9.99
C GLU A 21 -50.63 -14.66 8.54
N GLU A 22 -51.59 -13.87 8.08
CA GLU A 22 -51.57 -13.26 6.74
C GLU A 22 -50.35 -12.33 6.51
N ARG A 23 -49.89 -11.63 7.57
CA ARG A 23 -48.67 -10.79 7.51
C ARG A 23 -47.39 -11.60 7.45
N PHE A 24 -47.37 -12.74 8.14
CA PHE A 24 -46.24 -13.67 8.19
C PHE A 24 -46.02 -14.33 6.81
N GLU A 25 -47.08 -14.82 6.16
CA GLU A 25 -46.97 -15.50 4.85
C GLU A 25 -46.39 -14.59 3.76
N SER A 26 -46.90 -13.37 3.59
CA SER A 26 -46.41 -12.48 2.52
C SER A 26 -45.04 -11.89 2.75
N LEU A 27 -44.59 -11.74 4.01
CA LEU A 27 -43.19 -11.38 4.28
C LEU A 27 -42.25 -12.49 3.77
N ILE A 28 -42.65 -13.75 3.92
CA ILE A 28 -41.90 -14.93 3.46
C ILE A 28 -41.95 -15.10 1.94
N GLU A 29 -43.05 -14.77 1.26
CA GLU A 29 -43.14 -14.86 -0.21
C GLU A 29 -42.38 -13.75 -0.96
N LEU A 30 -42.20 -12.59 -0.33
CA LEU A 30 -41.53 -11.42 -0.91
C LEU A 30 -40.05 -11.30 -0.49
N SER A 31 -39.62 -11.93 0.61
CA SER A 31 -38.22 -11.90 1.04
C SER A 31 -37.32 -12.81 0.19
N SER A 32 -36.04 -12.43 0.13
CA SER A 32 -34.97 -13.30 -0.40
C SER A 32 -34.57 -14.46 0.53
N GLU A 33 -35.14 -14.50 1.73
CA GLU A 33 -34.90 -15.49 2.78
C GLU A 33 -36.10 -16.46 2.90
N TRP A 34 -35.92 -17.63 3.50
CA TRP A 34 -37.01 -18.56 3.83
C TRP A 34 -37.05 -18.87 5.32
N TYR A 35 -38.25 -19.10 5.86
CA TYR A 35 -38.48 -19.39 7.27
C TYR A 35 -38.47 -20.89 7.56
N TRP A 36 -38.06 -21.26 8.76
CA TRP A 36 -38.09 -22.64 9.23
C TRP A 36 -38.31 -22.74 10.74
N GLU A 37 -38.93 -23.84 11.17
CA GLU A 37 -39.04 -24.25 12.58
C GLU A 37 -38.53 -25.68 12.75
N GLN A 38 -38.07 -25.99 13.96
CA GLN A 38 -37.64 -27.31 14.39
C GLN A 38 -38.20 -27.65 15.77
N ASP A 39 -38.33 -28.95 16.04
CA ASP A 39 -38.71 -29.49 17.36
C ASP A 39 -37.53 -29.51 18.36
N GLU A 40 -37.79 -30.04 19.55
CA GLU A 40 -36.79 -30.19 20.63
C GLU A 40 -35.58 -31.07 20.23
N ASP A 41 -35.78 -32.01 19.29
CA ASP A 41 -34.74 -32.87 18.71
C ASP A 41 -33.97 -32.18 17.56
N CYS A 42 -34.32 -30.93 17.21
CA CYS A 42 -33.77 -30.17 16.07
C CYS A 42 -34.07 -30.79 14.69
N ARG A 43 -35.21 -31.49 14.54
CA ARG A 43 -35.76 -31.91 13.23
C ARG A 43 -36.66 -30.82 12.69
N PHE A 44 -36.66 -30.59 11.38
CA PHE A 44 -37.56 -29.59 10.78
C PHE A 44 -39.03 -29.97 10.92
N THR A 45 -39.80 -29.09 11.56
CA THR A 45 -41.26 -29.17 11.69
C THR A 45 -41.98 -28.27 10.69
N LEU A 46 -41.32 -27.19 10.24
CA LEU A 46 -41.79 -26.28 9.20
C LEU A 46 -40.60 -25.79 8.37
N VAL A 47 -40.79 -25.70 7.06
CA VAL A 47 -39.94 -24.92 6.14
C VAL A 47 -40.87 -24.29 5.11
N THR A 48 -40.80 -22.97 4.93
CA THR A 48 -41.67 -22.23 4.00
C THR A 48 -40.96 -20.99 3.45
N GLY A 49 -41.20 -20.69 2.18
CA GLY A 49 -40.53 -19.60 1.45
C GLY A 49 -40.19 -19.99 0.02
N SER A 50 -40.60 -19.17 -0.93
CA SER A 50 -40.41 -19.41 -2.37
C SER A 50 -38.95 -19.32 -2.79
N SER A 51 -38.14 -18.51 -2.10
CA SER A 51 -36.70 -18.32 -2.32
C SER A 51 -35.91 -19.64 -2.30
N ALA A 52 -36.24 -20.56 -1.39
CA ALA A 52 -35.62 -21.89 -1.32
C ALA A 52 -35.83 -22.71 -2.62
N GLU A 53 -37.07 -22.75 -3.12
CA GLU A 53 -37.43 -23.55 -4.30
C GLU A 53 -36.82 -22.97 -5.58
N HIS A 54 -36.76 -21.63 -5.70
CA HIS A 54 -36.07 -20.94 -6.80
C HIS A 54 -34.55 -21.20 -6.79
N GLY A 55 -33.94 -21.35 -5.62
CA GLY A 55 -32.54 -21.81 -5.45
C GLY A 55 -32.30 -23.29 -5.81
N GLY A 56 -33.32 -24.01 -6.26
CA GLY A 56 -33.21 -25.43 -6.65
C GLY A 56 -33.26 -26.41 -5.47
N LEU A 57 -33.69 -25.94 -4.29
CA LEU A 57 -33.80 -26.72 -3.05
C LEU A 57 -35.24 -27.22 -2.83
N ASP A 58 -35.41 -28.54 -2.71
CA ASP A 58 -36.72 -29.17 -2.47
C ASP A 58 -37.11 -29.12 -0.98
N THR A 59 -37.86 -28.10 -0.58
CA THR A 59 -38.26 -27.79 0.81
C THR A 59 -39.01 -28.93 1.49
N LYS A 60 -39.91 -29.62 0.77
CA LYS A 60 -40.74 -30.71 1.28
C LYS A 60 -39.91 -31.90 1.74
N LYS A 61 -38.70 -32.07 1.21
CA LYS A 61 -37.74 -33.10 1.64
C LYS A 61 -37.04 -32.79 2.97
N PHE A 62 -37.25 -31.64 3.59
CA PHE A 62 -36.58 -31.27 4.85
C PHE A 62 -37.41 -31.64 6.09
N LEU A 63 -38.74 -31.70 5.96
CA LEU A 63 -39.63 -32.03 7.07
C LEU A 63 -39.27 -33.40 7.68
N GLY A 64 -39.11 -33.44 9.00
CA GLY A 64 -38.68 -34.60 9.77
C GLY A 64 -37.18 -34.94 9.70
N THR A 65 -36.38 -34.20 8.91
CA THR A 65 -34.92 -34.40 8.80
C THR A 65 -34.14 -33.34 9.58
N TYR A 66 -32.84 -33.57 9.76
CA TYR A 66 -31.93 -32.62 10.41
C TYR A 66 -31.22 -31.70 9.40
N ARG A 67 -30.63 -30.61 9.89
CA ARG A 67 -29.82 -29.67 9.10
C ARG A 67 -28.54 -30.27 8.51
N TRP A 68 -28.04 -31.35 9.11
CA TRP A 68 -26.79 -32.05 8.73
C TRP A 68 -27.01 -33.30 7.87
N ASP A 69 -28.25 -33.60 7.46
CA ASP A 69 -28.53 -34.74 6.60
C ASP A 69 -28.21 -34.44 5.12
N ARG A 70 -28.34 -35.46 4.25
CA ARG A 70 -28.33 -35.33 2.77
C ARG A 70 -27.08 -34.65 2.18
N GLY A 71 -25.91 -34.84 2.79
CA GLY A 71 -24.62 -34.35 2.27
C GLY A 71 -24.34 -32.88 2.57
N ALA A 72 -25.01 -32.29 3.55
CA ALA A 72 -24.71 -30.93 4.01
C ALA A 72 -23.39 -30.87 4.81
N VAL A 73 -22.53 -29.90 4.51
CA VAL A 73 -21.18 -29.71 5.07
C VAL A 73 -21.08 -28.28 5.62
N PRO A 74 -20.65 -28.05 6.87
CA PRO A 74 -20.57 -26.71 7.44
C PRO A 74 -19.36 -25.94 6.87
N VAL A 75 -19.39 -24.60 6.90
CA VAL A 75 -18.37 -23.73 6.29
C VAL A 75 -17.99 -22.58 7.24
N GLY A 76 -16.75 -22.07 7.13
CA GLY A 76 -16.21 -20.97 7.94
C GLY A 76 -15.71 -21.39 9.33
N ASP A 77 -15.23 -20.42 10.14
CA ASP A 77 -14.56 -20.68 11.42
C ASP A 77 -15.47 -21.29 12.52
N GLY A 78 -16.79 -21.13 12.36
CA GLY A 78 -17.81 -21.84 13.15
C GLY A 78 -18.02 -23.31 12.73
N GLY A 79 -17.39 -23.74 11.63
CA GLY A 79 -17.73 -24.91 10.82
C GLY A 79 -17.39 -26.27 11.40
N SER A 80 -18.06 -26.66 12.48
CA SER A 80 -18.26 -28.08 12.80
C SER A 80 -19.73 -28.33 13.13
N TRP A 81 -20.30 -29.39 12.56
CA TRP A 81 -21.65 -29.83 12.93
C TRP A 81 -21.75 -30.12 14.43
N ASP A 82 -20.66 -30.48 15.10
CA ASP A 82 -20.68 -30.79 16.53
C ASP A 82 -20.62 -29.52 17.39
N LYS A 83 -19.91 -28.46 16.94
CA LYS A 83 -20.03 -27.12 17.54
C LYS A 83 -21.45 -26.58 17.40
N HIS A 84 -22.05 -26.71 16.21
CA HIS A 84 -23.42 -26.26 15.97
C HIS A 84 -24.44 -27.05 16.80
N LYS A 85 -24.35 -28.39 16.82
CA LYS A 85 -25.17 -29.23 17.70
C LYS A 85 -24.98 -28.88 19.18
N ALA A 86 -23.76 -28.53 19.61
CA ALA A 86 -23.51 -28.09 20.98
C ALA A 86 -24.19 -26.75 21.29
N ALA A 87 -24.13 -25.75 20.40
CA ALA A 87 -24.88 -24.50 20.53
C ALA A 87 -26.39 -24.73 20.55
N LEU A 88 -26.90 -25.61 19.68
CA LEU A 88 -28.31 -26.00 19.65
C LEU A 88 -28.74 -26.67 20.96
N LYS A 89 -27.93 -27.60 21.49
CA LYS A 89 -28.14 -28.27 22.79
C LYS A 89 -28.02 -27.31 23.97
N ALA A 90 -27.16 -26.30 23.87
CA ALA A 90 -27.00 -25.21 24.84
C ALA A 90 -28.13 -24.16 24.77
N ARG A 91 -29.12 -24.34 23.87
CA ARG A 91 -30.32 -23.48 23.72
C ARG A 91 -29.97 -22.05 23.34
N GLN A 92 -28.86 -21.83 22.63
CA GLN A 92 -28.38 -20.51 22.25
C GLN A 92 -28.96 -20.06 20.90
N PRO A 93 -29.34 -18.78 20.74
CA PRO A 93 -29.55 -18.22 19.42
C PRO A 93 -28.23 -18.20 18.65
N PHE A 94 -28.32 -18.33 17.32
CA PHE A 94 -27.20 -18.27 16.40
C PHE A 94 -27.58 -17.38 15.21
N THR A 95 -26.60 -16.69 14.65
CA THR A 95 -26.75 -15.81 13.49
C THR A 95 -25.73 -16.19 12.43
N ASP A 96 -26.16 -16.16 11.16
CA ASP A 96 -25.36 -16.42 9.97
C ASP A 96 -24.46 -17.67 10.03
N PHE A 97 -25.01 -18.78 10.56
CA PHE A 97 -24.34 -20.07 10.50
C PHE A 97 -24.31 -20.59 9.06
N LEU A 98 -23.10 -20.87 8.54
CA LEU A 98 -22.90 -21.22 7.14
C LEU A 98 -22.75 -22.73 6.91
N PHE A 99 -23.43 -23.26 5.89
CA PHE A 99 -23.23 -24.63 5.42
C PHE A 99 -23.49 -24.78 3.92
N LYS A 100 -22.66 -25.57 3.23
CA LYS A 100 -22.88 -25.98 1.84
C LYS A 100 -23.74 -27.25 1.78
N ARG A 101 -24.57 -27.41 0.75
CA ARG A 101 -25.31 -28.65 0.48
C ARG A 101 -25.56 -28.90 -1.02
N PRO A 102 -25.87 -30.13 -1.45
CA PRO A 102 -26.26 -30.40 -2.82
C PRO A 102 -27.61 -29.73 -3.18
N ASP A 103 -27.67 -29.16 -4.38
CA ASP A 103 -28.91 -28.85 -5.09
C ASP A 103 -29.45 -30.04 -5.90
N SER A 104 -30.59 -29.85 -6.54
CA SER A 104 -31.27 -30.87 -7.36
C SER A 104 -30.50 -31.29 -8.62
N LYS A 105 -29.43 -30.59 -9.01
CA LYS A 105 -28.59 -30.89 -10.18
C LYS A 105 -27.19 -31.41 -9.80
N GLY A 106 -26.88 -31.48 -8.50
CA GLY A 106 -25.58 -31.92 -7.99
C GLY A 106 -24.54 -30.81 -7.79
N GLY A 107 -24.93 -29.54 -7.96
CA GLY A 107 -24.11 -28.40 -7.57
C GLY A 107 -24.15 -28.18 -6.05
N MET A 108 -23.14 -27.53 -5.48
CA MET A 108 -23.10 -27.19 -4.05
C MET A 108 -23.56 -25.75 -3.83
N ARG A 109 -24.58 -25.58 -2.98
CA ARG A 109 -25.14 -24.26 -2.58
C ARG A 109 -24.70 -23.90 -1.18
N CYS A 110 -24.16 -22.69 -0.98
CA CYS A 110 -23.81 -22.17 0.33
C CYS A 110 -25.02 -21.46 0.96
N ILE A 111 -25.41 -21.90 2.15
CA ILE A 111 -26.60 -21.44 2.86
C ILE A 111 -26.16 -20.73 4.13
N SER A 112 -26.59 -19.48 4.33
CA SER A 112 -26.56 -18.83 5.64
C SER A 112 -27.86 -19.11 6.38
N THR A 113 -27.79 -19.40 7.68
CA THR A 113 -28.98 -19.53 8.53
C THR A 113 -28.82 -18.89 9.91
N SER A 114 -29.84 -18.15 10.33
CA SER A 114 -29.97 -17.54 11.65
C SER A 114 -31.19 -18.13 12.36
N GLY A 115 -31.13 -18.34 13.67
CA GLY A 115 -32.24 -18.90 14.44
C GLY A 115 -32.09 -18.76 15.94
N GLN A 116 -33.20 -18.93 16.65
CA GLN A 116 -33.30 -18.69 18.09
C GLN A 116 -34.16 -19.78 18.76
N PRO A 117 -33.92 -20.06 20.05
CA PRO A 117 -34.74 -21.02 20.80
C PRO A 117 -36.19 -20.54 20.89
N MET A 118 -37.12 -21.47 20.69
CA MET A 118 -38.52 -21.32 21.06
C MET A 118 -38.72 -21.85 22.48
N VAL A 119 -39.46 -21.12 23.30
CA VAL A 119 -39.80 -21.53 24.68
C VAL A 119 -41.31 -21.44 24.93
N ASP A 120 -41.83 -22.38 25.73
CA ASP A 120 -43.23 -22.43 26.14
C ASP A 120 -43.56 -21.45 27.28
N ALA A 121 -44.86 -21.37 27.60
CA ALA A 121 -45.40 -21.39 28.96
C ALA A 121 -44.52 -20.80 30.08
N LYS A 122 -43.52 -21.61 30.38
CA LYS A 122 -42.81 -21.76 31.65
C LYS A 122 -41.30 -21.78 31.39
N GLY A 123 -40.86 -21.24 30.25
CA GLY A 123 -39.46 -21.22 29.81
C GLY A 123 -38.94 -22.57 29.33
N ARG A 124 -39.80 -23.56 29.08
CA ARG A 124 -39.35 -24.87 28.57
C ARG A 124 -39.08 -24.76 27.07
N PHE A 125 -37.88 -25.13 26.68
CA PHE A 125 -37.47 -25.20 25.28
C PHE A 125 -38.39 -26.12 24.47
N ARG A 126 -38.88 -25.63 23.32
CA ARG A 126 -39.75 -26.35 22.38
C ARG A 126 -39.08 -26.67 21.03
N GLY A 127 -37.83 -26.24 20.84
CA GLY A 127 -37.12 -26.31 19.57
C GLY A 127 -36.61 -24.94 19.10
N TYR A 128 -36.44 -24.78 17.79
CA TYR A 128 -35.85 -23.57 17.19
C TYR A 128 -36.73 -22.98 16.09
N ARG A 129 -36.71 -21.66 15.92
CA ARG A 129 -37.21 -20.98 14.71
C ARG A 129 -36.15 -20.08 14.11
N GLY A 130 -36.20 -19.87 12.80
CA GLY A 130 -35.22 -19.03 12.13
C GLY A 130 -35.47 -18.80 10.66
N ILE A 131 -34.48 -18.18 10.04
CA ILE A 131 -34.42 -17.86 8.61
C ILE A 131 -33.20 -18.52 7.97
N ALA A 132 -33.21 -18.66 6.65
CA ALA A 132 -32.04 -19.03 5.87
C ALA A 132 -32.10 -18.43 4.47
N LYS A 133 -30.95 -18.30 3.82
CA LYS A 133 -30.79 -17.73 2.46
C LYS A 133 -29.67 -18.43 1.71
N ASP A 134 -29.84 -18.56 0.39
CA ASP A 134 -28.76 -18.98 -0.51
C ASP A 134 -27.81 -17.79 -0.70
N ILE A 135 -26.55 -17.99 -0.32
CA ILE A 135 -25.47 -17.02 -0.46
C ILE A 135 -24.38 -17.58 -1.40
N THR A 136 -24.67 -18.45 -2.36
CA THR A 136 -23.61 -19.12 -3.13
C THR A 136 -22.71 -18.15 -3.90
N GLU A 137 -23.26 -17.10 -4.53
CA GLU A 137 -22.48 -16.08 -5.25
C GLU A 137 -21.76 -15.12 -4.29
N THR A 138 -22.50 -14.54 -3.33
CA THR A 138 -21.95 -13.69 -2.26
C THR A 138 -20.87 -14.42 -1.46
N GLY A 139 -21.07 -15.72 -1.24
CA GLY A 139 -20.22 -16.64 -0.50
C GLY A 139 -18.96 -17.02 -1.26
N ARG A 140 -18.98 -17.12 -2.60
CA ARG A 140 -17.73 -17.26 -3.37
C ARG A 140 -16.91 -15.98 -3.34
N ALA A 141 -17.55 -14.81 -3.42
CA ALA A 141 -16.87 -13.53 -3.24
C ALA A 141 -16.31 -13.38 -1.81
N GLN A 142 -17.09 -13.75 -0.78
CA GLN A 142 -16.66 -13.77 0.62
C GLN A 142 -15.59 -14.85 0.89
N GLU A 143 -15.59 -15.99 0.19
CA GLU A 143 -14.53 -17.00 0.29
C GLU A 143 -13.21 -16.48 -0.27
N LEU A 144 -13.25 -15.78 -1.41
CA LEU A 144 -12.07 -15.12 -1.99
C LEU A 144 -11.58 -13.95 -1.12
N GLN A 145 -12.48 -13.12 -0.60
CA GLN A 145 -12.14 -12.05 0.34
C GLN A 145 -11.63 -12.61 1.69
N SER A 146 -12.18 -13.72 2.16
CA SER A 146 -11.72 -14.45 3.35
C SER A 146 -10.36 -15.10 3.11
N LEU A 147 -10.07 -15.56 1.89
CA LEU A 147 -8.74 -16.00 1.48
C LEU A 147 -7.73 -14.83 1.46
N GLU A 148 -8.09 -13.68 0.89
CA GLU A 148 -7.29 -12.45 0.96
C GLU A 148 -7.01 -12.03 2.41
N HIS A 149 -8.04 -12.01 3.26
CA HIS A 149 -7.91 -11.70 4.68
C HIS A 149 -7.09 -12.76 5.43
N SER A 150 -7.30 -14.05 5.18
CA SER A 150 -6.58 -15.16 5.83
C SER A 150 -5.10 -15.15 5.46
N VAL A 151 -4.77 -14.88 4.19
CA VAL A 151 -3.40 -14.71 3.74
C VAL A 151 -2.79 -13.44 4.35
N SER A 152 -3.51 -12.31 4.31
CA SER A 152 -3.07 -11.06 4.96
C SER A 152 -2.78 -11.24 6.45
N HIS A 153 -3.64 -11.97 7.17
CA HIS A 153 -3.52 -12.27 8.60
C HIS A 153 -2.33 -13.20 8.87
N SER A 154 -2.24 -14.30 8.13
CA SER A 154 -1.13 -15.26 8.20
C SER A 154 0.22 -14.60 7.94
N ILE A 155 0.25 -13.60 7.07
CA ILE A 155 1.43 -12.79 6.78
C ILE A 155 1.68 -11.80 7.93
N ALA A 156 0.67 -11.07 8.38
CA ALA A 156 0.81 -10.06 9.44
C ALA A 156 1.27 -10.66 10.79
N GLU A 157 0.77 -11.84 11.15
CA GLU A 157 1.15 -12.57 12.38
C GLU A 157 2.49 -13.31 12.26
N ALA A 158 2.97 -13.58 11.05
CA ALA A 158 4.17 -14.40 10.86
C ALA A 158 5.44 -13.71 11.39
N GLU A 159 6.11 -14.42 12.31
CA GLU A 159 7.35 -13.97 12.94
C GLU A 159 8.54 -13.88 11.97
N SER A 160 8.48 -14.61 10.84
CA SER A 160 9.53 -14.65 9.83
C SER A 160 8.97 -14.75 8.41
N VAL A 161 9.78 -14.36 7.42
CA VAL A 161 9.45 -14.50 5.99
C VAL A 161 9.13 -15.95 5.61
N THR A 162 9.91 -16.92 6.09
CA THR A 162 9.68 -18.35 5.85
C THR A 162 8.31 -18.82 6.38
N ALA A 163 7.97 -18.42 7.61
CA ALA A 163 6.66 -18.73 8.20
C ALA A 163 5.52 -18.09 7.40
N ALA A 164 5.65 -16.80 7.04
CA ALA A 164 4.66 -16.06 6.27
C ALA A 164 4.39 -16.71 4.90
N MET A 165 5.46 -17.03 4.16
CA MET A 165 5.33 -17.62 2.82
C MET A 165 4.76 -19.04 2.89
N THR A 166 5.20 -19.86 3.84
CA THR A 166 4.65 -21.22 4.02
C THR A 166 3.17 -21.17 4.41
N ALA A 167 2.78 -20.26 5.30
CA ALA A 167 1.39 -20.08 5.71
C ALA A 167 0.51 -19.52 4.58
N ALA A 168 0.99 -18.55 3.81
CA ALA A 168 0.27 -18.00 2.65
C ALA A 168 0.06 -19.04 1.55
N ILE A 169 1.11 -19.83 1.21
CA ILE A 169 0.98 -20.93 0.24
C ILE A 169 -0.01 -21.97 0.77
N ARG A 170 0.11 -22.34 2.05
CA ARG A 170 -0.80 -23.29 2.71
C ARG A 170 -2.25 -22.83 2.66
N ALA A 171 -2.55 -21.59 3.02
CA ALA A 171 -3.90 -21.03 3.01
C ALA A 171 -4.53 -21.12 1.61
N ILE A 172 -3.81 -20.68 0.57
CA ILE A 172 -4.26 -20.81 -0.83
C ILE A 172 -4.48 -22.28 -1.21
N CYS A 173 -3.55 -23.17 -0.85
CA CYS A 173 -3.68 -24.60 -1.13
C CYS A 173 -4.86 -25.27 -0.43
N GLU A 174 -5.06 -25.02 0.87
CA GLU A 174 -6.11 -25.65 1.69
C GLU A 174 -7.50 -25.08 1.34
N THR A 175 -7.63 -23.77 1.09
CA THR A 175 -8.90 -23.13 0.72
C THR A 175 -9.35 -23.49 -0.70
N GLU A 176 -8.44 -23.45 -1.68
CA GLU A 176 -8.77 -23.67 -3.10
C GLU A 176 -8.50 -25.11 -3.56
N GLY A 177 -8.03 -25.98 -2.66
CA GLY A 177 -7.82 -27.41 -2.91
C GLY A 177 -6.65 -27.74 -3.85
N TRP A 178 -5.58 -26.96 -3.84
CA TRP A 178 -4.37 -27.22 -4.65
C TRP A 178 -3.37 -28.09 -3.89
N GLU A 179 -2.91 -29.16 -4.52
CA GLU A 179 -2.05 -30.16 -3.87
C GLU A 179 -0.67 -29.63 -3.46
N CYS A 180 -0.13 -28.61 -4.14
CA CYS A 180 1.08 -27.92 -3.70
C CYS A 180 1.26 -26.52 -4.30
N GLY A 181 2.10 -25.71 -3.67
CA GLY A 181 2.56 -24.41 -4.15
C GLY A 181 4.01 -24.12 -3.77
N ARG A 182 4.66 -23.26 -4.56
CA ARG A 182 6.10 -22.97 -4.50
C ARG A 182 6.35 -21.48 -4.71
N TYR A 183 7.21 -20.92 -3.87
CA TYR A 183 7.71 -19.55 -3.94
C TYR A 183 9.14 -19.51 -4.48
N PHE A 184 9.40 -18.59 -5.40
CA PHE A 184 10.71 -18.29 -5.94
C PHE A 184 11.05 -16.82 -5.69
N ARG A 185 12.23 -16.57 -5.12
CA ARG A 185 12.75 -15.22 -4.83
C ARG A 185 13.82 -14.81 -5.86
N PRO A 186 13.93 -13.51 -6.21
CA PRO A 186 15.03 -13.01 -7.03
C PRO A 186 16.36 -13.10 -6.27
N ASP A 187 17.39 -13.53 -6.98
CA ASP A 187 18.79 -13.37 -6.63
C ASP A 187 19.32 -12.23 -7.51
N SER A 188 19.53 -11.05 -6.88
CA SER A 188 19.94 -9.82 -7.57
C SER A 188 21.38 -9.86 -8.07
N GLU A 189 22.27 -10.63 -7.44
CA GLU A 189 23.65 -10.80 -7.89
C GLU A 189 23.75 -11.75 -9.09
N ALA A 190 22.97 -12.85 -9.08
CA ALA A 190 23.01 -13.85 -10.15
C ALA A 190 21.99 -13.62 -11.28
N GLY A 191 21.07 -12.65 -11.15
CA GLY A 191 20.08 -12.30 -12.18
C GLY A 191 19.06 -13.40 -12.47
N VAL A 192 18.68 -14.18 -11.44
CA VAL A 192 17.82 -15.37 -11.58
C VAL A 192 16.81 -15.50 -10.44
N LEU A 193 15.71 -16.21 -10.68
CA LEU A 193 14.84 -16.71 -9.61
C LEU A 193 15.40 -18.00 -9.04
N ARG A 194 15.55 -18.04 -7.72
CA ARG A 194 15.86 -19.25 -6.94
C ARG A 194 14.67 -19.66 -6.09
N PHE A 195 14.59 -20.96 -5.80
CA PHE A 195 13.63 -21.48 -4.85
C PHE A 195 13.75 -20.76 -3.50
N GLY A 196 12.61 -20.36 -2.94
CA GLY A 196 12.48 -19.82 -1.60
C GLY A 196 11.82 -20.85 -0.68
N GLU A 197 10.50 -20.98 -0.79
CA GLU A 197 9.67 -21.78 0.12
C GLU A 197 8.64 -22.63 -0.64
N SER A 198 8.06 -23.62 0.03
CA SER A 198 6.98 -24.44 -0.54
C SER A 198 6.06 -25.01 0.52
N TRP A 199 4.84 -25.32 0.12
CA TRP A 199 3.94 -26.20 0.88
C TRP A 199 3.30 -27.21 -0.07
N GLY A 200 2.98 -28.41 0.43
CA GLY A 200 2.23 -29.40 -0.31
C GLY A 200 1.74 -30.54 0.58
N ILE A 201 0.76 -31.29 0.06
CA ILE A 201 0.19 -32.45 0.74
C ILE A 201 1.24 -33.54 1.01
N GLN A 202 1.00 -34.35 2.05
CA GLN A 202 1.86 -35.47 2.46
C GLN A 202 1.68 -36.69 1.54
N ASP A 203 2.02 -36.51 0.26
CA ASP A 203 2.05 -37.53 -0.78
C ASP A 203 3.48 -37.67 -1.32
N PRO A 204 4.07 -38.88 -1.39
CA PRO A 204 5.48 -39.06 -1.77
C PRO A 204 5.87 -38.43 -3.11
N ALA A 205 4.99 -38.48 -4.12
CA ALA A 205 5.31 -37.94 -5.44
C ALA A 205 5.13 -36.41 -5.51
N ILE A 206 4.27 -35.83 -4.67
CA ILE A 206 4.22 -34.37 -4.48
C ILE A 206 5.47 -33.88 -3.73
N GLN A 207 5.91 -34.58 -2.69
CA GLN A 207 7.12 -34.21 -1.95
C GLN A 207 8.37 -34.31 -2.84
N GLU A 208 8.54 -35.40 -3.60
CA GLU A 208 9.65 -35.52 -4.58
C GLU A 208 9.62 -34.40 -5.63
N PHE A 209 8.44 -33.99 -6.10
CA PHE A 209 8.30 -32.85 -7.01
C PHE A 209 8.73 -31.52 -6.36
N LEU A 210 8.40 -31.30 -5.08
CA LEU A 210 8.84 -30.12 -4.32
C LEU A 210 10.35 -30.15 -4.07
N GLU A 211 10.94 -31.30 -3.73
CA GLU A 211 12.39 -31.47 -3.54
C GLU A 211 13.16 -31.19 -4.83
N ARG A 212 12.78 -31.86 -5.95
CA ARG A 212 13.36 -31.59 -7.28
C ARG A 212 13.18 -30.12 -7.72
N SER A 213 12.19 -29.40 -7.18
CA SER A 213 11.99 -27.98 -7.48
C SER A 213 13.01 -27.05 -6.82
N ARG A 214 13.69 -27.50 -5.74
CA ARG A 214 14.67 -26.68 -5.00
C ARG A 214 15.94 -26.40 -5.81
N GLU A 215 16.28 -27.31 -6.72
CA GLU A 215 17.44 -27.19 -7.62
C GLU A 215 17.14 -26.37 -8.87
N ILE A 216 15.88 -26.03 -9.15
CA ILE A 216 15.49 -25.32 -10.36
C ILE A 216 15.74 -23.83 -10.20
N VAL A 217 16.42 -23.26 -11.20
CA VAL A 217 16.70 -21.82 -11.33
C VAL A 217 16.02 -21.31 -12.60
N TYR A 218 15.22 -20.25 -12.50
CA TYR A 218 14.54 -19.65 -13.66
C TYR A 218 15.22 -18.34 -14.08
N ARG A 219 15.45 -18.21 -15.39
CA ARG A 219 15.84 -16.94 -16.04
C ARG A 219 14.58 -16.19 -16.51
N PRO A 220 14.62 -14.86 -16.71
CA PRO A 220 13.50 -14.11 -17.27
C PRO A 220 13.01 -14.73 -18.59
N GLY A 221 11.69 -14.85 -18.76
CA GLY A 221 11.04 -15.43 -19.94
C GLY A 221 11.08 -16.97 -20.05
N VAL A 222 11.83 -17.67 -19.19
CA VAL A 222 12.04 -19.12 -19.29
C VAL A 222 11.10 -19.91 -18.36
N GLY A 223 10.35 -20.85 -18.93
CA GLY A 223 9.34 -21.62 -18.20
C GLY A 223 8.13 -20.77 -17.79
N LEU A 224 7.24 -21.33 -16.96
CA LEU A 224 6.06 -20.59 -16.47
C LEU A 224 6.47 -19.51 -15.46
N MET A 225 7.31 -19.85 -14.47
CA MET A 225 7.82 -18.93 -13.45
C MET A 225 8.60 -17.74 -14.05
N GLY A 226 9.56 -18.01 -14.95
CA GLY A 226 10.36 -16.95 -15.58
C GLY A 226 9.55 -16.05 -16.52
N ARG A 227 8.51 -16.57 -17.17
CA ARG A 227 7.56 -15.75 -17.94
C ARG A 227 6.79 -14.78 -17.04
N VAL A 228 6.21 -15.26 -15.95
CA VAL A 228 5.48 -14.42 -14.98
C VAL A 228 6.42 -13.41 -14.31
N TRP A 229 7.69 -13.75 -14.09
CA TRP A 229 8.69 -12.80 -13.61
C TRP A 229 8.95 -11.65 -14.59
N GLN A 230 9.08 -11.97 -15.88
CA GLN A 230 9.39 -10.99 -16.93
C GLN A 230 8.17 -10.13 -17.32
N SER A 231 6.98 -10.73 -17.48
CA SER A 231 5.78 -10.01 -17.87
C SER A 231 5.09 -9.31 -16.69
N GLY A 232 5.33 -9.81 -15.47
CA GLY A 232 4.55 -9.45 -14.29
C GLY A 232 3.06 -9.79 -14.42
N GLN A 233 2.64 -10.64 -15.36
CA GLN A 233 1.24 -11.01 -15.55
C GLN A 233 0.97 -12.43 -15.03
N PRO A 234 -0.18 -12.70 -14.40
CA PRO A 234 -0.51 -14.04 -13.92
C PRO A 234 -0.81 -14.97 -15.09
N LEU A 235 -0.65 -16.27 -14.88
CA LEU A 235 -0.71 -17.29 -15.92
C LEU A 235 -1.45 -18.53 -15.41
N TRP A 236 -2.62 -18.81 -15.97
CA TRP A 236 -3.36 -20.04 -15.73
C TRP A 236 -3.11 -21.06 -16.84
N VAL A 237 -2.99 -22.34 -16.46
CA VAL A 237 -2.82 -23.48 -17.35
C VAL A 237 -3.77 -24.61 -16.91
N PRO A 238 -4.89 -24.82 -17.63
CA PRO A 238 -5.86 -25.85 -17.26
C PRO A 238 -5.31 -27.28 -17.35
N ASP A 239 -4.49 -27.55 -18.37
CA ASP A 239 -3.80 -28.84 -18.57
C ASP A 239 -2.36 -28.63 -19.06
N LEU A 240 -1.40 -28.71 -18.14
CA LEU A 240 0.04 -28.62 -18.32
C LEU A 240 0.59 -29.68 -19.29
N THR A 241 -0.10 -30.81 -19.48
CA THR A 241 0.33 -31.86 -20.43
C THR A 241 0.08 -31.44 -21.87
N ARG A 242 -0.87 -30.52 -22.10
CA ARG A 242 -1.27 -29.99 -23.41
C ARG A 242 -0.65 -28.64 -23.73
N ASP A 243 -0.18 -27.91 -22.72
CA ASP A 243 0.36 -26.56 -22.88
C ASP A 243 1.82 -26.55 -23.39
N SER A 244 2.04 -25.97 -24.57
CA SER A 244 3.37 -25.82 -25.17
C SER A 244 4.31 -24.95 -24.32
N ARG A 245 3.77 -24.03 -23.50
CA ARG A 245 4.51 -23.16 -22.57
C ARG A 245 5.06 -23.92 -21.35
N ALA A 246 4.56 -25.13 -21.09
CA ALA A 246 5.01 -26.00 -20.00
C ALA A 246 6.02 -27.09 -20.44
N ARG A 247 6.26 -27.26 -21.75
CA ARG A 247 7.12 -28.34 -22.29
C ARG A 247 8.62 -28.17 -21.99
N ARG A 248 9.04 -28.56 -20.78
CA ARG A 248 10.32 -29.24 -20.43
C ARG A 248 10.47 -29.37 -18.89
N ALA A 249 9.67 -30.23 -18.27
CA ALA A 249 9.90 -30.67 -16.89
C ALA A 249 9.43 -32.12 -16.73
N ALA A 250 10.35 -33.08 -16.86
CA ALA A 250 10.05 -34.51 -16.69
C ALA A 250 9.38 -34.81 -15.33
N SER A 251 9.81 -34.09 -14.29
CA SER A 251 9.28 -34.19 -12.91
C SER A 251 7.79 -33.87 -12.75
N SER A 252 7.14 -33.13 -13.66
CA SER A 252 5.71 -32.82 -13.53
C SER A 252 4.82 -34.01 -13.94
N ALA A 253 5.30 -34.84 -14.88
CA ALA A 253 4.58 -36.03 -15.32
C ALA A 253 4.63 -37.15 -14.27
N ASP A 254 5.81 -37.37 -13.66
CA ASP A 254 6.03 -38.37 -12.60
C ASP A 254 5.07 -38.17 -11.41
N ALA A 255 4.81 -36.90 -11.03
CA ALA A 255 3.93 -36.53 -9.92
C ALA A 255 2.43 -36.47 -10.28
N GLY A 256 2.07 -36.72 -11.55
CA GLY A 256 0.70 -36.68 -12.06
C GLY A 256 0.09 -35.27 -12.15
N ILE A 257 0.93 -34.22 -12.15
CA ILE A 257 0.46 -32.82 -12.17
C ILE A 257 -0.13 -32.47 -13.53
N ARG A 258 -1.36 -31.92 -13.52
CA ARG A 258 -2.11 -31.51 -14.73
C ARG A 258 -2.57 -30.05 -14.67
N GLY A 259 -3.12 -29.56 -13.58
CA GLY A 259 -3.47 -28.14 -13.42
C GLY A 259 -2.30 -27.32 -12.90
N GLY A 260 -2.22 -26.05 -13.28
CA GLY A 260 -1.30 -25.11 -12.63
C GLY A 260 -1.63 -23.65 -12.89
N PHE A 261 -1.33 -22.79 -11.93
CA PHE A 261 -1.33 -21.35 -12.13
C PHE A 261 -0.12 -20.70 -11.46
N VAL A 262 0.30 -19.54 -11.96
CA VAL A 262 1.50 -18.83 -11.53
C VAL A 262 1.22 -17.33 -11.50
N PHE A 263 1.68 -16.61 -10.48
CA PHE A 263 1.44 -15.18 -10.32
C PHE A 263 2.65 -14.46 -9.68
N PRO A 264 2.81 -13.15 -9.92
CA PRO A 264 3.92 -12.38 -9.38
C PRO A 264 3.62 -11.90 -7.95
N VAL A 265 4.66 -11.86 -7.12
CA VAL A 265 4.68 -11.09 -5.88
C VAL A 265 5.25 -9.71 -6.22
N ARG A 266 4.53 -8.63 -5.89
CA ARG A 266 4.83 -7.27 -6.35
C ARG A 266 4.97 -6.28 -5.21
N SER A 267 5.98 -5.41 -5.26
CA SER A 267 6.10 -4.22 -4.42
C SER A 267 6.56 -3.05 -5.30
N GLU A 268 5.94 -1.87 -5.14
CA GLU A 268 6.27 -0.65 -5.91
C GLU A 268 6.38 -0.87 -7.43
N GLY A 269 5.47 -1.66 -7.99
CA GLY A 269 5.46 -2.02 -9.42
C GLY A 269 6.51 -3.06 -9.85
N LYS A 270 7.49 -3.39 -9.01
CA LYS A 270 8.54 -4.38 -9.28
C LYS A 270 8.10 -5.78 -8.82
N VAL A 271 8.49 -6.81 -9.57
CA VAL A 271 8.25 -8.21 -9.20
C VAL A 271 9.34 -8.69 -8.23
N VAL A 272 9.04 -8.69 -6.94
CA VAL A 272 9.95 -9.08 -5.84
C VAL A 272 9.94 -10.58 -5.54
N GLY A 273 9.14 -11.36 -6.28
CA GLY A 273 9.13 -12.82 -6.26
C GLY A 273 8.04 -13.41 -7.16
N VAL A 274 7.96 -14.74 -7.27
CA VAL A 274 6.94 -15.44 -8.06
C VAL A 274 6.42 -16.64 -7.28
N LEU A 275 5.09 -16.82 -7.30
CA LEU A 275 4.39 -17.94 -6.70
C LEU A 275 3.75 -18.81 -7.79
N GLY A 276 3.81 -20.13 -7.64
CA GLY A 276 3.13 -21.04 -8.55
C GLY A 276 2.62 -22.30 -7.87
N PHE A 277 1.41 -22.69 -8.26
CA PHE A 277 0.57 -23.71 -7.66
C PHE A 277 0.24 -24.80 -8.66
N ASN A 278 0.11 -26.03 -8.19
CA ASN A 278 -0.01 -27.21 -9.04
C ASN A 278 -1.01 -28.23 -8.49
N SER A 279 -1.78 -28.84 -9.38
CA SER A 279 -2.83 -29.82 -9.08
C SER A 279 -2.78 -31.02 -10.00
N ARG A 280 -3.20 -32.21 -9.55
CA ARG A 280 -3.35 -33.41 -10.38
C ARG A 280 -4.61 -33.39 -11.24
N GLN A 281 -5.58 -32.55 -10.88
CA GLN A 281 -6.81 -32.37 -11.66
C GLN A 281 -6.59 -31.34 -12.78
N VAL A 282 -7.30 -31.52 -13.90
CA VAL A 282 -7.47 -30.45 -14.89
C VAL A 282 -8.44 -29.45 -14.29
N ARG A 283 -8.07 -28.17 -14.27
CA ARG A 283 -8.85 -27.10 -13.63
C ARG A 283 -9.15 -25.99 -14.64
N GLU A 284 -10.42 -25.77 -14.93
CA GLU A 284 -10.85 -24.61 -15.73
C GLU A 284 -10.49 -23.30 -15.03
N THR A 285 -10.39 -22.22 -15.80
CA THR A 285 -9.92 -20.92 -15.31
C THR A 285 -10.93 -20.31 -14.33
N ASP A 286 -10.51 -20.02 -13.11
CA ASP A 286 -11.29 -19.21 -12.16
C ASP A 286 -10.83 -17.74 -12.24
N GLU A 287 -11.64 -16.90 -12.89
CA GLU A 287 -11.36 -15.47 -13.04
C GLU A 287 -11.46 -14.68 -11.73
N GLY A 288 -12.28 -15.15 -10.78
CA GLY A 288 -12.41 -14.53 -9.46
C GLY A 288 -11.15 -14.74 -8.65
N LEU A 289 -10.68 -16.00 -8.61
CA LEU A 289 -9.43 -16.36 -7.94
C LEU A 289 -8.23 -15.65 -8.56
N LEU A 290 -8.15 -15.54 -9.89
CA LEU A 290 -7.06 -14.80 -10.56
C LEU A 290 -7.00 -13.31 -10.17
N LYS A 291 -8.15 -12.67 -9.92
CA LYS A 291 -8.20 -11.27 -9.44
C LYS A 291 -7.74 -11.18 -7.99
N ALA A 292 -8.28 -12.00 -7.10
CA ALA A 292 -7.92 -12.01 -5.68
C ALA A 292 -6.41 -12.28 -5.45
N ILE A 293 -5.85 -13.18 -6.26
CA ILE A 293 -4.44 -13.57 -6.18
C ILE A 293 -3.47 -12.45 -6.58
N LEU A 294 -3.89 -11.47 -7.40
CA LEU A 294 -3.09 -10.28 -7.68
C LEU A 294 -3.01 -9.33 -6.47
N VAL A 295 -4.11 -9.19 -5.72
CA VAL A 295 -4.15 -8.42 -4.47
C VAL A 295 -3.23 -9.07 -3.43
N ILE A 296 -3.37 -10.39 -3.24
CA ILE A 296 -2.49 -11.21 -2.39
C ILE A 296 -1.01 -11.06 -2.78
N GLY A 297 -0.70 -11.12 -4.08
CA GLY A 297 0.66 -10.94 -4.59
C GLY A 297 1.25 -9.57 -4.25
N SER A 298 0.43 -8.51 -4.19
CA SER A 298 0.85 -7.18 -3.75
C SER A 298 1.05 -7.10 -2.23
N GLN A 299 0.15 -7.68 -1.44
CA GLN A 299 0.22 -7.71 0.03
C GLN A 299 1.47 -8.46 0.51
N ILE A 300 1.78 -9.61 -0.09
CA ILE A 300 3.00 -10.37 0.18
C ILE A 300 4.23 -9.50 -0.13
N GLY A 301 4.26 -8.79 -1.26
CA GLY A 301 5.41 -7.98 -1.66
C GLY A 301 5.69 -6.82 -0.70
N GLN A 302 4.66 -6.11 -0.26
CA GLN A 302 4.79 -5.05 0.75
C GLN A 302 5.31 -5.58 2.09
N PHE A 303 4.82 -6.75 2.54
CA PHE A 303 5.29 -7.38 3.77
C PHE A 303 6.77 -7.78 3.70
N LEU A 304 7.22 -8.33 2.57
CA LEU A 304 8.60 -8.77 2.39
C LEU A 304 9.61 -7.62 2.57
N GLU A 305 9.29 -6.42 2.07
CA GLU A 305 10.13 -5.24 2.30
C GLU A 305 10.02 -4.74 3.74
N ARG A 306 8.81 -4.66 4.31
CA ARG A 306 8.62 -4.23 5.72
C ARG A 306 9.41 -5.10 6.70
N LYS A 307 9.40 -6.43 6.52
CA LYS A 307 10.12 -7.35 7.41
C LYS A 307 11.64 -7.21 7.34
N ARG A 308 12.21 -6.84 6.20
CA ARG A 308 13.66 -6.56 6.09
C ARG A 308 14.05 -5.39 6.99
N ALA A 309 13.29 -4.29 6.95
CA ALA A 309 13.52 -3.15 7.82
C ALA A 309 13.30 -3.47 9.31
N GLU A 310 12.18 -4.15 9.65
CA GLU A 310 11.87 -4.54 11.04
C GLU A 310 12.99 -5.40 11.68
N GLU A 311 13.62 -6.30 10.91
CA GLU A 311 14.60 -7.25 11.46
C GLU A 311 15.95 -6.59 11.79
N GLU A 312 16.36 -5.57 11.03
CA GLU A 312 17.57 -4.78 11.32
C GLU A 312 17.39 -3.94 12.59
N GLU A 313 16.25 -3.25 12.72
CA GLU A 313 15.93 -2.44 13.91
C GLU A 313 15.77 -3.29 15.17
N ARG A 314 15.07 -4.44 15.08
CA ARG A 314 14.86 -5.36 16.20
C ARG A 314 16.18 -5.90 16.75
N ARG A 315 17.18 -6.20 15.91
CA ARG A 315 18.50 -6.70 16.34
C ARG A 315 19.26 -5.66 17.16
N PHE A 316 19.17 -4.38 16.82
CA PHE A 316 19.77 -3.30 17.61
C PHE A 316 19.06 -3.12 18.95
N ARG A 317 17.72 -3.03 18.96
CA ARG A 317 16.93 -2.82 20.19
C ARG A 317 17.09 -3.95 21.20
N ALA A 318 17.05 -5.21 20.74
CA ALA A 318 17.22 -6.38 21.60
C ALA A 318 18.57 -6.40 22.34
N ALA A 319 19.62 -5.82 21.77
CA ALA A 319 20.92 -5.71 22.43
C ALA A 319 20.92 -4.70 23.60
N MET A 320 20.08 -3.65 23.55
CA MET A 320 19.96 -2.67 24.65
C MET A 320 19.02 -3.15 25.77
N ASP A 321 17.88 -3.75 25.41
CA ASP A 321 16.89 -4.23 26.37
C ASP A 321 17.34 -5.51 27.12
N ALA A 322 18.36 -6.22 26.61
CA ALA A 322 19.02 -7.31 27.32
C ALA A 322 19.87 -6.86 28.52
N SER A 323 20.16 -5.56 28.68
CA SER A 323 20.86 -5.03 29.85
C SER A 323 19.92 -4.92 31.06
N ALA A 324 20.31 -5.51 32.18
CA ALA A 324 19.64 -5.33 33.48
C ALA A 324 19.89 -3.95 34.10
N ASP A 325 20.99 -3.29 33.71
CA ASP A 325 21.29 -1.91 34.11
C ASP A 325 20.48 -0.93 33.23
N LEU A 326 20.06 0.20 33.81
CA LEU A 326 19.35 1.30 33.14
C LEU A 326 20.27 1.90 32.06
N MET A 327 19.92 1.78 30.77
CA MET A 327 20.69 2.38 29.66
C MET A 327 19.96 3.58 29.08
N LEU A 328 20.67 4.70 28.91
CA LEU A 328 20.16 5.94 28.33
C LEU A 328 21.17 6.54 27.34
N LEU A 329 20.72 6.81 26.10
CA LEU A 329 21.46 7.48 25.03
C LEU A 329 21.08 8.96 25.03
N ILE A 330 22.05 9.85 24.89
CA ILE A 330 21.91 11.30 25.05
C ILE A 330 22.62 12.00 23.89
N ASP A 331 21.95 12.95 23.23
CA ASP A 331 22.62 13.88 22.32
C ASP A 331 23.36 14.93 23.15
N PRO A 332 24.71 15.04 23.04
CA PRO A 332 25.48 16.01 23.81
C PRO A 332 25.18 17.47 23.43
N THR A 333 24.56 17.73 22.26
CA THR A 333 24.27 19.07 21.74
C THR A 333 22.98 19.65 22.32
N SER A 334 21.86 18.93 22.17
CA SER A 334 20.57 19.33 22.77
C SER A 334 20.49 19.03 24.27
N LEU A 335 21.29 18.06 24.74
CA LEU A 335 21.20 17.43 26.06
C LEU A 335 19.85 16.74 26.30
N LEU A 336 19.23 16.17 25.26
CA LEU A 336 18.03 15.34 25.35
C LEU A 336 18.37 13.86 25.23
N TYR A 337 17.51 12.99 25.78
CA TYR A 337 17.61 11.55 25.56
C TYR A 337 17.18 11.18 24.14
N VAL A 338 18.00 10.38 23.45
CA VAL A 338 17.77 9.92 22.06
C VAL A 338 17.17 8.51 22.03
N ASP A 339 17.55 7.66 22.99
CA ASP A 339 16.91 6.36 23.24
C ASP A 339 17.13 5.94 24.70
N VAL A 340 16.28 5.06 25.23
CA VAL A 340 16.37 4.51 26.59
C VAL A 340 15.88 3.06 26.60
N ASN A 341 16.55 2.17 27.35
CA ASN A 341 16.12 0.78 27.46
C ASN A 341 14.95 0.61 28.45
N ASP A 342 14.28 -0.54 28.38
CA ASP A 342 13.13 -0.84 29.24
C ASP A 342 13.49 -0.90 30.73
N ALA A 343 14.75 -1.19 31.08
CA ALA A 343 15.21 -1.12 32.47
C ALA A 343 15.16 0.32 33.01
N ALA A 344 15.57 1.31 32.20
CA ALA A 344 15.42 2.73 32.54
C ALA A 344 13.94 3.13 32.69
N CYS A 345 13.08 2.79 31.73
CA CYS A 345 11.64 3.10 31.80
C CYS A 345 10.98 2.52 33.06
N ARG A 346 11.19 1.23 33.34
CA ARG A 346 10.63 0.56 34.53
C ARG A 346 11.15 1.14 35.84
N ALA A 347 12.45 1.39 35.95
CA ALA A 347 13.05 1.88 37.18
C ALA A 347 12.67 3.34 37.48
N LEU A 348 12.45 4.17 36.45
CA LEU A 348 12.17 5.59 36.58
C LEU A 348 10.67 5.94 36.58
N GLY A 349 9.81 5.04 36.08
CA GLY A 349 8.35 5.22 36.03
C GLY A 349 7.85 6.20 34.97
N TYR A 350 8.75 6.72 34.12
CA TYR A 350 8.41 7.47 32.91
C TYR A 350 8.24 6.51 31.74
N SER A 351 7.38 6.86 30.77
CA SER A 351 7.37 6.17 29.48
C SER A 351 8.66 6.47 28.70
N ARG A 352 8.98 5.62 27.71
CA ARG A 352 10.10 5.87 26.77
C ARG A 352 9.91 7.25 26.12
N GLU A 353 8.72 7.55 25.61
CA GLU A 353 8.35 8.84 25.00
C GLU A 353 8.59 10.04 25.93
N GLU A 354 8.21 9.92 27.21
CA GLU A 354 8.44 10.99 28.20
C GLU A 354 9.93 11.22 28.41
N LEU A 355 10.72 10.15 28.58
CA LEU A 355 12.17 10.24 28.73
C LEU A 355 12.83 10.89 27.51
N LEU A 356 12.42 10.56 26.28
CA LEU A 356 12.96 11.18 25.05
C LEU A 356 12.75 12.70 24.99
N THR A 357 11.74 13.24 25.67
CA THR A 357 11.52 14.70 25.76
C THR A 357 12.31 15.38 26.89
N MET A 358 12.99 14.61 27.75
CA MET A 358 13.68 15.10 28.94
C MET A 358 15.18 15.25 28.72
N SER A 359 15.77 16.17 29.48
CA SER A 359 17.22 16.25 29.68
C SER A 359 17.65 15.38 30.86
N PRO A 360 18.89 14.85 30.88
CA PRO A 360 19.42 14.21 32.09
C PRO A 360 19.37 15.13 33.33
N ALA A 361 19.45 16.44 33.14
CA ALA A 361 19.31 17.43 34.23
C ALA A 361 17.88 17.52 34.81
N ASP A 362 16.86 17.01 34.12
CA ASP A 362 15.46 17.08 34.54
C ASP A 362 15.07 15.93 35.46
N ILE A 363 15.88 14.88 35.54
CA ILE A 363 15.63 13.70 36.38
C ILE A 363 16.82 13.29 37.25
N PHE A 364 18.07 13.55 36.85
CA PHE A 364 19.26 13.19 37.63
C PHE A 364 19.67 14.30 38.61
N SER A 365 20.31 13.94 39.72
CA SER A 365 20.68 14.89 40.79
C SER A 365 21.85 15.85 40.47
N THR A 366 22.42 15.80 39.27
CA THR A 366 23.55 16.66 38.82
C THR A 366 23.04 17.79 37.93
N SER A 367 23.59 18.99 38.07
CA SER A 367 23.08 20.16 37.34
C SER A 367 23.46 20.14 35.84
N ARG A 368 22.63 20.79 35.00
CA ARG A 368 22.86 20.85 33.55
C ARG A 368 24.25 21.36 33.18
N GLY A 369 24.74 22.41 33.85
CA GLY A 369 26.06 23.01 33.59
C GLY A 369 27.26 22.20 34.09
N GLU A 370 27.05 21.18 34.91
CA GLU A 370 28.06 20.16 35.25
C GLU A 370 28.05 19.03 34.22
N LEU A 371 26.87 18.62 33.77
CA LEU A 371 26.69 17.59 32.73
C LEU A 371 27.25 18.03 31.37
N THR A 372 27.03 19.28 30.95
CA THR A 372 27.63 19.83 29.71
C THR A 372 29.16 19.70 29.74
N ARG A 373 29.79 20.17 30.82
CA ARG A 373 31.25 20.10 31.01
C ARG A 373 31.76 18.65 31.12
N LEU A 374 30.94 17.73 31.63
CA LEU A 374 31.27 16.32 31.68
C LEU A 374 31.31 15.72 30.26
N TYR A 375 30.31 16.00 29.43
CA TYR A 375 30.21 15.44 28.08
C TYR A 375 31.20 16.09 27.09
N GLU A 376 31.41 17.41 27.17
CA GLU A 376 32.45 18.10 26.37
C GLU A 376 33.82 17.46 26.58
N ARG A 377 34.21 17.23 27.84
CA ARG A 377 35.49 16.59 28.19
C ARG A 377 35.57 15.11 27.80
N MET A 378 34.44 14.44 27.62
CA MET A 378 34.40 13.07 27.07
C MET A 378 34.53 13.05 25.55
N ILE A 379 33.96 14.03 24.84
CA ILE A 379 34.02 14.14 23.37
C ILE A 379 35.41 14.60 22.92
N THR A 380 36.04 15.53 23.65
CA THR A 380 37.43 15.96 23.39
C THR A 380 38.48 14.92 23.81
N GLY A 381 38.07 13.85 24.51
CA GLY A 381 38.96 12.77 24.95
C GLY A 381 39.73 13.07 26.24
N GLU A 382 39.51 14.20 26.91
CA GLU A 382 40.14 14.52 28.21
C GLU A 382 39.71 13.60 29.36
N LEU A 383 38.52 13.00 29.28
CA LEU A 383 37.94 12.20 30.35
C LEU A 383 37.36 10.88 29.82
N ILE A 384 37.97 9.76 30.24
CA ILE A 384 37.60 8.41 29.82
C ILE A 384 36.90 7.69 30.97
N ALA A 385 35.64 7.32 30.78
CA ALA A 385 34.82 6.45 31.66
C ALA A 385 34.75 6.86 33.15
N PRO A 386 34.14 8.01 33.50
CA PRO A 386 33.87 8.38 34.89
C PRO A 386 32.75 7.53 35.53
N THR A 387 32.69 7.51 36.87
CA THR A 387 31.56 6.98 37.64
C THR A 387 30.88 8.13 38.38
N VAL A 388 29.54 8.22 38.30
CA VAL A 388 28.75 9.30 38.88
C VAL A 388 27.67 8.70 39.80
N LYS A 389 27.63 9.11 41.07
CA LYS A 389 26.62 8.65 42.04
C LYS A 389 25.57 9.74 42.25
N GLY A 390 24.32 9.34 42.46
CA GLY A 390 23.24 10.30 42.63
C GLY A 390 21.89 9.64 42.86
N TYR A 391 20.84 10.41 42.58
CA TYR A 391 19.47 9.94 42.59
C TYR A 391 18.81 10.33 41.27
N TYR A 392 18.08 9.42 40.67
CA TYR A 392 17.05 9.81 39.71
C TYR A 392 15.76 10.14 40.46
N ARG A 393 15.09 11.22 40.09
CA ARG A 393 13.71 11.49 40.47
C ARG A 393 12.80 10.64 39.58
N ARG A 394 12.06 9.70 40.18
CA ARG A 394 10.99 8.95 39.50
C ARG A 394 9.81 9.87 39.19
N LYS A 395 8.96 9.45 38.24
CA LYS A 395 7.76 10.19 37.82
C LYS A 395 6.78 10.51 38.95
N ASP A 396 6.68 9.63 39.95
CA ASP A 396 5.84 9.81 41.14
C ASP A 396 6.45 10.77 42.18
N GLY A 397 7.61 11.37 41.89
CA GLY A 397 8.35 12.26 42.78
C GLY A 397 9.26 11.55 43.78
N SER A 398 9.22 10.21 43.88
CA SER A 398 10.12 9.44 44.73
C SER A 398 11.56 9.47 44.18
N GLN A 399 12.54 9.28 45.06
CA GLN A 399 13.95 9.27 44.68
C GLN A 399 14.46 7.84 44.54
N LEU A 400 14.95 7.52 43.34
CA LEU A 400 15.66 6.30 43.03
C LEU A 400 17.17 6.51 43.26
N PRO A 401 17.79 5.94 44.31
CA PRO A 401 19.24 5.96 44.49
C PRO A 401 19.95 5.17 43.38
N VAL A 402 20.95 5.77 42.73
CA VAL A 402 21.70 5.12 41.63
C VAL A 402 23.20 5.43 41.56
N GLU A 403 23.93 4.55 40.87
CA GLU A 403 25.31 4.77 40.39
C GLU A 403 25.36 4.59 38.86
N ALA A 404 26.05 5.50 38.15
CA ALA A 404 26.01 5.62 36.68
C ALA A 404 27.40 5.75 36.01
N TYR A 405 27.51 5.33 34.74
CA TYR A 405 28.74 5.18 33.97
C TYR A 405 28.56 5.63 32.49
N PRO A 406 28.95 6.86 32.10
CA PRO A 406 28.77 7.38 30.74
C PRO A 406 30.01 7.23 29.82
N ARG A 407 29.78 7.11 28.50
CA ARG A 407 30.80 7.07 27.41
C ARG A 407 30.33 7.81 26.16
N ALA A 408 31.25 8.37 25.36
CA ALA A 408 30.93 8.98 24.06
C ALA A 408 31.18 8.00 22.90
N VAL A 409 30.34 8.05 21.86
CA VAL A 409 30.38 7.21 20.65
C VAL A 409 30.17 8.10 19.41
N ARG A 410 30.90 7.85 18.32
CA ARG A 410 30.78 8.61 17.05
C ARG A 410 29.80 7.94 16.08
N THR A 411 28.95 8.73 15.42
CA THR A 411 27.98 8.30 14.41
C THR A 411 28.22 9.01 13.08
N GLY A 412 27.46 8.67 12.03
CA GLY A 412 27.52 9.37 10.73
C GLY A 412 27.11 10.85 10.80
N GLU A 413 26.32 11.23 11.81
CA GLU A 413 25.78 12.57 11.99
C GLU A 413 26.43 13.37 13.15
N GLY A 414 27.26 12.73 14.00
CA GLY A 414 27.90 13.42 15.12
C GLY A 414 28.47 12.51 16.21
N HIS A 415 28.18 12.84 17.46
CA HIS A 415 28.51 12.03 18.65
C HIS A 415 27.25 11.82 19.51
N VAL A 416 27.15 10.67 20.17
CA VAL A 416 26.10 10.32 21.14
C VAL A 416 26.77 9.86 22.43
N ILE A 417 26.20 10.24 23.58
CA ILE A 417 26.64 9.76 24.91
C ILE A 417 25.77 8.58 25.33
N VAL A 418 26.39 7.44 25.64
CA VAL A 418 25.73 6.24 26.18
C VAL A 418 26.01 6.17 27.68
N SER A 419 24.97 6.12 28.52
CA SER A 419 25.07 6.06 29.99
C SER A 419 24.35 4.85 30.57
N ILE A 420 25.00 4.15 31.50
CA ILE A 420 24.50 2.93 32.15
C ILE A 420 24.37 3.15 33.66
N ALA A 421 23.27 2.78 34.34
CA ALA A 421 23.06 3.02 35.78
C ALA A 421 22.33 1.88 36.55
N ARG A 422 22.41 1.85 37.90
CA ARG A 422 21.91 0.76 38.77
C ARG A 422 21.08 1.20 39.99
N ASP A 423 20.02 0.45 40.35
CA ASP A 423 19.08 0.66 41.49
C ASP A 423 19.54 -0.04 42.80
N VAL A 424 19.12 0.46 43.98
CA VAL A 424 19.34 -0.13 45.32
C VAL A 424 18.12 -0.10 46.29
N SER A 425 16.87 -0.15 45.78
CA SER A 425 15.62 0.16 46.52
C SER A 425 15.04 -0.90 47.48
N ASP A 426 14.99 -2.20 47.11
CA ASP A 426 14.15 -3.23 47.79
C ASP A 426 14.43 -3.46 49.29
N ARG A 427 15.55 -2.92 49.79
CA ARG A 427 16.02 -3.03 51.17
C ARG A 427 15.14 -2.27 52.20
N LEU A 428 14.00 -1.67 51.82
CA LEU A 428 13.36 -0.58 52.58
C LEU A 428 11.83 -0.66 52.88
N ALA A 429 11.02 -1.62 52.37
CA ALA A 429 9.56 -1.38 52.24
C ALA A 429 8.53 -2.37 52.86
N ALA A 430 8.90 -3.37 53.67
CA ALA A 430 8.03 -4.54 53.93
C ALA A 430 6.94 -4.45 55.05
N GLU A 431 6.64 -3.28 55.65
CA GLU A 431 6.15 -3.24 57.06
C GLU A 431 4.66 -2.85 57.37
N GLU A 432 3.76 -2.45 56.43
CA GLU A 432 2.55 -1.62 56.79
C GLU A 432 1.09 -2.17 56.55
N THR A 433 0.82 -3.23 55.78
CA THR A 433 -0.50 -3.37 55.06
C THR A 433 -1.78 -3.84 55.83
N LEU A 434 -1.73 -4.42 57.03
CA LEU A 434 -2.77 -5.37 57.53
C LEU A 434 -4.16 -4.84 58.02
N ARG A 435 -4.49 -3.53 57.98
CA ARG A 435 -5.53 -2.94 58.89
C ARG A 435 -6.99 -2.78 58.41
N ARG A 436 -7.36 -2.95 57.13
CA ARG A 436 -8.58 -2.29 56.55
C ARG A 436 -9.88 -3.09 56.35
N PHE A 437 -9.93 -4.42 56.47
CA PHE A 437 -11.01 -5.24 55.86
C PHE A 437 -12.40 -5.29 56.57
N ARG A 438 -12.49 -5.08 57.90
CA ARG A 438 -13.59 -5.66 58.72
C ARG A 438 -14.94 -4.92 58.79
N VAL A 439 -15.12 -3.77 58.15
CA VAL A 439 -16.30 -2.89 58.37
C VAL A 439 -17.43 -3.08 57.32
N ALA A 440 -17.17 -3.81 56.22
CA ALA A 440 -18.02 -3.75 55.04
C ALA A 440 -19.26 -4.68 55.00
N MET A 441 -19.38 -5.70 55.87
CA MET A 441 -20.34 -6.80 55.65
C MET A 441 -21.78 -6.57 56.17
N ASP A 442 -21.97 -5.86 57.28
CA ASP A 442 -23.22 -5.98 58.05
C ASP A 442 -24.45 -5.26 57.43
N ASN A 443 -24.25 -4.29 56.52
CA ASN A 443 -25.30 -3.39 56.03
C ASN A 443 -26.11 -3.90 54.80
N SER A 444 -26.13 -5.21 54.50
CA SER A 444 -26.76 -5.73 53.28
C SER A 444 -28.25 -6.08 53.39
N ALA A 445 -29.02 -5.71 52.35
CA ALA A 445 -30.45 -6.00 52.21
C ALA A 445 -30.77 -7.41 51.69
N ASP A 446 -29.77 -8.15 51.20
CA ASP A 446 -29.88 -9.58 50.89
C ASP A 446 -29.41 -10.44 52.08
N MET A 447 -29.79 -11.71 52.12
CA MET A 447 -29.37 -12.66 53.16
C MET A 447 -27.90 -13.09 52.99
N ILE A 448 -26.95 -12.52 53.74
CA ILE A 448 -25.53 -12.93 53.71
C ILE A 448 -25.21 -13.94 54.82
N VAL A 449 -24.63 -15.08 54.45
CA VAL A 449 -24.14 -16.10 55.40
C VAL A 449 -22.74 -16.61 55.02
N LEU A 450 -21.84 -16.77 56.00
CA LEU A 450 -20.53 -17.41 55.87
C LEU A 450 -20.58 -18.84 56.45
N ILE A 451 -20.06 -19.82 55.73
CA ILE A 451 -20.14 -21.26 56.05
C ILE A 451 -18.73 -21.83 56.10
N ASP A 452 -18.35 -22.50 57.19
CA ASP A 452 -17.09 -23.25 57.27
C ASP A 452 -17.29 -24.59 56.58
N ARG A 453 -16.45 -24.87 55.58
CA ARG A 453 -16.57 -26.10 54.79
C ARG A 453 -16.36 -27.34 55.65
N ALA A 454 -15.40 -27.35 56.56
CA ALA A 454 -15.01 -28.55 57.29
C ALA A 454 -16.13 -29.04 58.23
N THR A 455 -16.81 -28.12 58.92
CA THR A 455 -17.88 -28.42 59.88
C THR A 455 -19.28 -28.39 59.27
N MET A 456 -19.46 -27.70 58.13
CA MET A 456 -20.76 -27.37 57.51
C MET A 456 -21.68 -26.59 58.44
N ARG A 457 -21.13 -25.66 59.20
CA ARG A 457 -21.89 -24.72 60.04
C ARG A 457 -21.70 -23.29 59.56
N PHE A 458 -22.66 -22.44 59.89
CA PHE A 458 -22.51 -21.01 59.70
C PHE A 458 -21.46 -20.46 60.68
N VAL A 459 -20.39 -19.84 60.15
CA VAL A 459 -19.32 -19.16 60.90
C VAL A 459 -19.77 -17.75 61.29
N ASP A 460 -20.46 -17.11 60.36
CA ASP A 460 -21.02 -15.78 60.52
C ASP A 460 -22.29 -15.64 59.67
N VAL A 461 -23.22 -14.79 60.09
CA VAL A 461 -24.47 -14.48 59.35
C VAL A 461 -24.85 -13.03 59.59
N ASN A 462 -25.33 -12.36 58.54
CA ASN A 462 -25.87 -11.00 58.65
C ASN A 462 -27.30 -10.99 59.21
N GLU A 463 -27.76 -9.81 59.62
CA GLU A 463 -29.06 -9.62 60.28
C GLU A 463 -30.26 -9.98 59.39
N THR A 464 -30.16 -9.72 58.08
CA THR A 464 -31.22 -10.05 57.11
C THR A 464 -31.51 -11.55 57.04
N SER A 465 -30.48 -12.40 57.18
CA SER A 465 -30.61 -13.86 57.17
C SER A 465 -31.45 -14.42 58.32
N CYS A 466 -31.33 -13.83 59.52
CA CYS A 466 -32.09 -14.22 60.70
C CYS A 466 -33.61 -14.00 60.51
N ARG A 467 -33.96 -12.83 59.96
CA ARG A 467 -35.34 -12.35 59.83
C ARG A 467 -36.20 -13.17 58.85
N LEU A 468 -35.65 -13.53 57.69
CA LEU A 468 -36.42 -14.22 56.65
C LEU A 468 -36.61 -15.73 56.90
N LEU A 469 -35.73 -16.37 57.66
CA LEU A 469 -35.84 -17.80 58.01
C LEU A 469 -36.58 -18.05 59.33
N GLY A 470 -36.68 -17.04 60.20
CA GLY A 470 -37.35 -17.12 61.50
C GLY A 470 -36.49 -17.68 62.63
N TYR A 471 -35.16 -17.64 62.51
CA TYR A 471 -34.20 -18.12 63.52
C TYR A 471 -33.29 -16.98 64.01
N SER A 472 -32.87 -17.01 65.29
CA SER A 472 -31.91 -16.06 65.84
C SER A 472 -30.46 -16.37 65.42
N ARG A 473 -29.55 -15.38 65.52
CA ARG A 473 -28.13 -15.55 65.15
C ARG A 473 -27.45 -16.66 65.95
N GLU A 474 -27.72 -16.77 67.25
CA GLU A 474 -27.18 -17.87 68.07
C GLU A 474 -27.76 -19.26 67.73
N GLU A 475 -28.99 -19.34 67.24
CA GLU A 475 -29.54 -20.59 66.70
C GLU A 475 -28.85 -20.92 65.36
N LEU A 476 -28.78 -19.94 64.44
CA LEU A 476 -28.18 -20.13 63.12
C LEU A 476 -26.70 -20.52 63.18
N LEU A 477 -25.87 -19.91 64.04
CA LEU A 477 -24.46 -20.29 64.20
C LEU A 477 -24.25 -21.73 64.76
N LYS A 478 -25.31 -22.36 65.29
CA LYS A 478 -25.30 -23.78 65.72
C LYS A 478 -25.81 -24.71 64.59
N MET A 479 -26.46 -24.16 63.57
CA MET A 479 -27.03 -24.82 62.39
C MET A 479 -26.08 -24.77 61.19
N GLY A 480 -26.46 -25.44 60.11
CA GLY A 480 -25.83 -25.34 58.80
C GLY A 480 -26.86 -25.23 57.66
N PRO A 481 -26.39 -25.07 56.41
CA PRO A 481 -27.25 -24.82 55.27
C PRO A 481 -28.23 -25.97 54.95
N GLN A 482 -27.91 -27.20 55.36
CA GLN A 482 -28.82 -28.36 55.26
C GLN A 482 -30.09 -28.24 56.11
N ASP A 483 -30.08 -27.41 57.15
CA ASP A 483 -31.20 -27.33 58.10
C ASP A 483 -32.32 -26.38 57.59
N VAL A 484 -32.00 -25.53 56.60
CA VAL A 484 -32.89 -24.49 56.04
C VAL A 484 -33.12 -24.66 54.53
N LEU A 485 -32.45 -25.61 53.87
CA LEU A 485 -32.64 -25.97 52.47
C LEU A 485 -33.24 -27.38 52.32
N PRO A 486 -34.05 -27.66 51.29
CA PRO A 486 -34.59 -28.98 50.98
C PRO A 486 -33.54 -29.85 50.27
N THR A 487 -32.31 -29.90 50.81
CA THR A 487 -31.14 -30.56 50.22
C THR A 487 -30.33 -31.19 51.35
N SER A 488 -29.90 -32.44 51.20
CA SER A 488 -29.20 -33.14 52.28
C SER A 488 -27.80 -32.58 52.50
N ARG A 489 -27.26 -32.78 53.72
CA ARG A 489 -25.91 -32.36 54.08
C ARG A 489 -24.85 -32.87 53.09
N LYS A 490 -24.94 -34.15 52.68
CA LYS A 490 -23.99 -34.79 51.78
C LYS A 490 -23.99 -34.18 50.36
N GLU A 491 -25.16 -33.74 49.89
CA GLU A 491 -25.30 -33.05 48.60
C GLU A 491 -24.75 -31.63 48.66
N LEU A 492 -24.97 -30.90 49.77
CA LEU A 492 -24.39 -29.57 49.99
C LEU A 492 -22.87 -29.62 50.19
N GLU A 493 -22.37 -30.64 50.89
CA GLU A 493 -20.92 -30.91 51.03
C GLU A 493 -20.26 -31.11 49.66
N GLY A 494 -20.87 -31.93 48.78
CA GLY A 494 -20.39 -32.12 47.42
C GLY A 494 -20.45 -30.85 46.57
N ALA A 495 -21.59 -30.14 46.58
CA ALA A 495 -21.76 -28.88 45.83
C ALA A 495 -20.79 -27.77 46.31
N TYR A 496 -20.39 -27.79 47.57
CA TYR A 496 -19.38 -26.86 48.09
C TYR A 496 -17.94 -27.28 47.79
N ASP A 497 -17.60 -28.57 47.79
CA ASP A 497 -16.29 -29.02 47.30
C ASP A 497 -16.10 -28.69 45.81
N GLU A 498 -17.15 -28.91 45.01
CA GLU A 498 -17.17 -28.54 43.60
C GLU A 498 -17.04 -27.02 43.41
N PHE A 499 -17.73 -26.22 44.22
CA PHE A 499 -17.62 -24.75 44.18
C PHE A 499 -16.29 -24.21 44.73
N ILE A 500 -15.62 -24.93 45.63
CA ILE A 500 -14.23 -24.63 46.06
C ILE A 500 -13.24 -24.95 44.95
N GLN A 501 -13.44 -26.07 44.24
CA GLN A 501 -12.58 -26.48 43.12
C GLN A 501 -12.79 -25.60 41.88
N ASN A 502 -13.99 -25.08 41.67
CA ASN A 502 -14.34 -24.15 40.59
C ASN A 502 -15.11 -22.91 41.11
N PRO A 503 -14.42 -21.93 41.73
CA PRO A 503 -15.06 -20.74 42.32
C PRO A 503 -15.79 -19.83 41.33
N SER A 504 -15.50 -19.97 40.04
CA SER A 504 -16.08 -19.18 38.95
C SER A 504 -17.54 -19.50 38.66
N HIS A 505 -18.07 -20.62 39.18
CA HIS A 505 -19.39 -21.15 38.80
C HIS A 505 -20.51 -20.56 39.68
N ILE A 506 -20.79 -19.27 39.50
CA ILE A 506 -21.92 -18.58 40.15
C ILE A 506 -23.24 -19.12 39.59
N THR A 507 -23.75 -20.17 40.22
CA THR A 507 -25.04 -20.76 39.88
C THR A 507 -26.13 -20.06 40.69
N GLY A 508 -26.94 -19.22 40.04
CA GLY A 508 -28.15 -18.62 40.61
C GLY A 508 -29.12 -19.72 41.06
N MET A 509 -29.03 -20.15 42.32
CA MET A 509 -29.64 -21.41 42.73
C MET A 509 -31.12 -21.23 43.05
N HIS A 510 -31.97 -21.40 42.03
CA HIS A 510 -33.43 -21.36 42.17
C HIS A 510 -33.91 -22.56 43.00
N SER A 511 -34.14 -22.33 44.29
CA SER A 511 -34.62 -23.34 45.24
C SER A 511 -35.68 -22.74 46.15
N HIS A 512 -36.09 -23.44 47.20
CA HIS A 512 -37.03 -22.91 48.18
C HIS A 512 -36.41 -22.97 49.58
N TYR A 513 -36.35 -21.86 50.31
CA TYR A 513 -35.94 -21.91 51.72
C TYR A 513 -37.07 -22.51 52.54
N ARG A 514 -36.72 -23.25 53.60
CA ARG A 514 -37.67 -23.74 54.60
C ARG A 514 -37.59 -22.86 55.83
N CYS A 515 -38.69 -22.22 56.17
CA CYS A 515 -38.79 -21.39 57.36
C CYS A 515 -39.04 -22.25 58.61
N LYS A 516 -38.82 -21.67 59.80
CA LYS A 516 -39.04 -22.34 61.11
C LYS A 516 -40.47 -22.86 61.31
N ASP A 517 -41.45 -22.30 60.61
CA ASP A 517 -42.88 -22.69 60.64
C ASP A 517 -43.23 -23.83 59.65
N GLY A 518 -42.28 -24.29 58.84
CA GLY A 518 -42.47 -25.33 57.82
C GLY A 518 -42.94 -24.81 56.45
N SER A 519 -43.17 -23.51 56.29
CA SER A 519 -43.48 -22.91 54.99
C SER A 519 -42.26 -22.86 54.06
N THR A 520 -42.51 -22.78 52.75
CA THR A 520 -41.46 -22.65 51.73
C THR A 520 -41.80 -21.57 50.71
N PHE A 521 -40.78 -20.86 50.23
CA PHE A 521 -40.92 -19.82 49.20
C PHE A 521 -39.74 -19.91 48.21
N PRO A 522 -39.96 -19.67 46.90
CA PRO A 522 -38.90 -19.76 45.90
C PRO A 522 -37.88 -18.62 46.08
N PHE A 523 -36.60 -18.90 45.88
CA PHE A 523 -35.54 -17.89 45.93
C PHE A 523 -34.44 -18.14 44.88
N GLU A 524 -33.71 -17.08 44.52
CA GLU A 524 -32.48 -17.05 43.74
C GLU A 524 -31.29 -16.74 44.67
N SER A 525 -30.10 -17.35 44.46
CA SER A 525 -28.93 -17.16 45.34
C SER A 525 -27.56 -17.24 44.65
N THR A 526 -26.61 -16.41 45.11
CA THR A 526 -25.20 -16.31 44.68
C THR A 526 -24.26 -16.71 45.82
N ARG A 527 -23.06 -17.25 45.51
CA ARG A 527 -22.06 -17.67 46.51
C ARG A 527 -20.63 -17.26 46.11
N HIS A 528 -19.71 -17.22 47.07
CA HIS A 528 -18.26 -16.97 46.89
C HIS A 528 -17.41 -17.80 47.87
N VAL A 529 -16.18 -18.15 47.50
CA VAL A 529 -15.25 -18.93 48.34
C VAL A 529 -14.07 -18.07 48.80
N LEU A 530 -13.70 -18.20 50.08
CA LEU A 530 -12.56 -17.58 50.73
C LEU A 530 -11.68 -18.67 51.37
N ARG A 531 -10.37 -18.67 51.10
CA ARG A 531 -9.43 -19.63 51.71
C ARG A 531 -8.93 -19.09 53.06
N SER A 532 -8.99 -19.91 54.10
CA SER A 532 -8.63 -19.54 55.48
C SER A 532 -7.73 -20.61 56.09
N GLY A 533 -6.44 -20.57 55.76
CA GLY A 533 -5.47 -21.62 56.10
C GLY A 533 -5.71 -22.90 55.29
N ASP A 534 -5.82 -24.02 55.99
CA ASP A 534 -6.12 -25.34 55.39
C ASP A 534 -7.64 -25.61 55.24
N THR A 535 -8.50 -24.68 55.66
CA THR A 535 -9.96 -24.77 55.45
C THR A 535 -10.49 -23.65 54.54
N TYR A 536 -11.73 -23.81 54.10
CA TYR A 536 -12.43 -22.88 53.21
C TYR A 536 -13.69 -22.34 53.89
N ILE A 537 -13.93 -21.05 53.72
CA ILE A 537 -15.15 -20.35 54.15
C ILE A 537 -15.93 -19.96 52.89
N ILE A 538 -17.25 -20.15 52.89
CA ILE A 538 -18.13 -19.89 51.74
C ILE A 538 -19.17 -18.84 52.12
N ALA A 539 -19.18 -17.71 51.43
CA ALA A 539 -20.20 -16.68 51.53
C ALA A 539 -21.39 -16.98 50.59
N ALA A 540 -22.63 -16.69 50.99
CA ALA A 540 -23.86 -16.87 50.18
C ALA A 540 -24.87 -15.72 50.36
N ILE A 541 -25.67 -15.39 49.33
CA ILE A 541 -26.55 -14.19 49.17
C ILE A 541 -27.90 -14.59 48.47
N SER A 542 -29.13 -14.15 48.85
CA SER A 542 -30.44 -14.72 48.33
C SER A 542 -31.75 -13.83 48.27
N ARG A 543 -32.79 -14.12 47.39
CA ARG A 543 -34.04 -13.28 47.07
C ARG A 543 -35.29 -13.99 46.36
N ASP A 544 -36.60 -13.58 46.45
CA ASP A 544 -37.90 -14.30 46.01
C ASP A 544 -38.68 -13.81 44.70
N ILE A 545 -39.55 -14.64 44.06
CA ILE A 545 -40.30 -14.46 42.75
C ILE A 545 -41.59 -15.33 42.47
N ARG A 546 -42.85 -14.82 42.35
CA ARG A 546 -44.07 -15.70 42.11
C ARG A 546 -45.14 -15.42 41.02
N GLU A 547 -45.65 -14.21 40.77
CA GLU A 547 -47.00 -14.03 40.17
C GLU A 547 -47.13 -13.88 38.62
N ARG A 548 -46.04 -13.99 37.86
CA ARG A 548 -45.90 -13.36 36.52
C ARG A 548 -46.23 -14.21 35.26
N LEU A 549 -46.53 -15.52 35.37
CA LEU A 549 -46.10 -16.49 34.34
C LEU A 549 -47.14 -17.12 33.36
N ALA A 550 -48.47 -16.87 33.43
CA ALA A 550 -49.44 -17.76 32.74
C ALA A 550 -50.16 -17.21 31.48
N SER A 551 -50.83 -16.05 31.56
CA SER A 551 -51.71 -15.57 30.46
C SER A 551 -50.98 -14.85 29.33
N GLU A 552 -49.69 -14.55 29.49
CA GLU A 552 -48.88 -13.90 28.45
C GLU A 552 -48.65 -14.78 27.20
N HIS A 553 -49.01 -16.07 27.18
CA HIS A 553 -48.27 -17.00 26.32
C HIS A 553 -48.81 -17.37 24.93
N ALA A 554 -50.13 -17.38 24.71
CA ALA A 554 -50.70 -17.83 23.42
C ALA A 554 -50.73 -16.71 22.36
N LEU A 555 -51.18 -15.51 22.74
CA LEU A 555 -51.08 -14.30 21.92
C LEU A 555 -49.63 -14.02 21.52
N ARG A 556 -48.72 -14.27 22.46
CA ARG A 556 -47.27 -14.14 22.32
C ARG A 556 -46.65 -15.14 21.35
N GLU A 557 -47.10 -16.40 21.22
CA GLU A 557 -46.48 -17.32 20.24
C GLU A 557 -46.64 -16.82 18.79
N SER A 558 -47.81 -16.30 18.39
CA SER A 558 -48.03 -15.78 17.03
C SER A 558 -47.42 -14.39 16.82
N GLU A 559 -47.61 -13.47 17.77
CA GLU A 559 -46.94 -12.16 17.74
C GLU A 559 -45.42 -12.32 17.70
N GLU A 560 -44.85 -13.23 18.48
CA GLU A 560 -43.42 -13.51 18.46
C GLU A 560 -42.95 -14.13 17.15
N ARG A 561 -43.73 -14.94 16.43
CA ARG A 561 -43.32 -15.44 15.10
C ARG A 561 -43.08 -14.28 14.13
N PHE A 562 -44.05 -13.38 13.98
CA PHE A 562 -43.91 -12.22 13.11
C PHE A 562 -42.85 -11.23 13.61
N ARG A 563 -42.84 -10.93 14.91
CA ARG A 563 -41.83 -10.06 15.56
C ARG A 563 -40.42 -10.65 15.49
N SER A 564 -40.29 -11.97 15.35
CA SER A 564 -39.02 -12.64 15.16
C SER A 564 -38.52 -12.55 13.72
N LEU A 565 -39.40 -12.79 12.74
CA LEU A 565 -39.06 -12.61 11.32
C LEU A 565 -38.60 -11.18 11.03
N THR A 566 -39.38 -10.20 11.45
CA THR A 566 -39.05 -8.77 11.28
C THR A 566 -37.84 -8.30 12.08
N LYS A 567 -37.36 -9.06 13.07
CA LYS A 567 -36.10 -8.78 13.79
C LYS A 567 -34.88 -9.52 13.24
N LEU A 568 -35.09 -10.69 12.64
CA LEU A 568 -34.01 -11.53 12.10
C LEU A 568 -33.71 -11.20 10.64
N SER A 569 -34.71 -10.76 9.87
CA SER A 569 -34.52 -10.42 8.46
C SER A 569 -33.83 -9.08 8.29
N THR A 570 -32.93 -9.01 7.31
CA THR A 570 -32.29 -7.77 6.86
C THR A 570 -33.19 -6.91 5.97
N ASP A 571 -34.30 -7.45 5.48
CA ASP A 571 -35.25 -6.73 4.62
C ASP A 571 -36.22 -5.87 5.47
N MET A 572 -36.52 -4.65 5.01
CA MET A 572 -37.46 -3.72 5.65
C MET A 572 -38.89 -4.00 5.20
N TYR A 573 -39.77 -4.39 6.11
CA TYR A 573 -41.21 -4.56 5.86
C TYR A 573 -41.94 -3.21 5.84
N TRP A 574 -42.89 -3.03 4.92
CA TRP A 574 -43.70 -1.82 4.82
C TRP A 574 -45.16 -2.12 4.43
N GLU A 575 -46.09 -1.28 4.89
CA GLU A 575 -47.51 -1.29 4.51
C GLU A 575 -47.93 0.10 3.99
N GLN A 576 -48.93 0.14 3.11
CA GLN A 576 -49.58 1.34 2.56
C GLN A 576 -51.10 1.21 2.60
N ASP A 577 -51.83 2.34 2.66
CA ASP A 577 -53.29 2.40 2.56
C ASP A 577 -53.82 2.34 1.12
N ASP A 578 -55.15 2.37 0.97
CA ASP A 578 -55.87 2.35 -0.30
C ASP A 578 -55.73 3.66 -1.12
N GLN A 579 -54.98 4.65 -0.62
CA GLN A 579 -54.51 5.81 -1.38
C GLN A 579 -52.99 5.81 -1.60
N PHE A 580 -52.34 4.66 -1.39
CA PHE A 580 -50.90 4.42 -1.53
C PHE A 580 -50.00 5.22 -0.58
N ARG A 581 -50.51 5.64 0.59
CA ARG A 581 -49.70 6.30 1.63
C ARG A 581 -49.13 5.27 2.59
N PHE A 582 -47.88 5.39 3.01
CA PHE A 582 -47.29 4.45 3.98
C PHE A 582 -47.99 4.52 5.35
N THR A 583 -48.37 3.37 5.89
CA THR A 583 -49.12 3.25 7.17
C THR A 583 -48.28 2.63 8.27
N SER A 584 -47.42 1.66 7.93
CA SER A 584 -46.48 1.04 8.85
C SER A 584 -45.16 0.69 8.15
N MET A 585 -44.09 0.61 8.94
CA MET A 585 -42.76 0.20 8.49
C MET A 585 -42.04 -0.50 9.65
N SER A 586 -41.34 -1.60 9.40
CA SER A 586 -40.75 -2.45 10.44
C SER A 586 -39.54 -3.22 9.89
N GLY A 587 -38.65 -3.65 10.79
CA GLY A 587 -37.33 -4.20 10.44
C GLY A 587 -36.22 -3.18 10.66
N THR A 588 -34.98 -3.66 10.75
CA THR A 588 -33.81 -2.80 11.01
C THR A 588 -33.31 -2.09 9.76
N GLY A 589 -33.51 -2.69 8.58
CA GLY A 589 -32.75 -2.33 7.38
C GLY A 589 -31.24 -2.47 7.61
N SER A 590 -30.44 -1.79 6.79
CA SER A 590 -29.04 -1.49 7.16
C SER A 590 -29.02 -0.30 8.14
N GLN A 591 -27.94 -0.16 8.91
CA GLN A 591 -27.73 1.02 9.77
C GLN A 591 -27.76 2.36 9.03
N ARG A 592 -27.63 2.38 7.69
CA ARG A 592 -27.68 3.57 6.84
C ARG A 592 -29.13 4.00 6.52
N VAL A 593 -30.10 3.09 6.60
CA VAL A 593 -31.53 3.44 6.50
C VAL A 593 -32.00 3.91 7.88
N ASN A 594 -31.59 5.14 8.23
CA ASN A 594 -31.73 5.69 9.58
C ASN A 594 -33.19 5.63 10.09
N THR A 595 -33.36 5.19 11.34
CA THR A 595 -34.68 4.92 11.94
C THR A 595 -35.57 6.17 12.03
N LEU A 596 -34.94 7.36 12.09
CA LEU A 596 -35.62 8.66 12.05
C LEU A 596 -36.32 8.92 10.72
N THR A 597 -35.74 8.46 9.61
CA THR A 597 -36.31 8.63 8.26
C THR A 597 -37.59 7.80 8.09
N LEU A 598 -37.72 6.65 8.78
CA LEU A 598 -38.90 5.78 8.70
C LEU A 598 -40.17 6.47 9.22
N GLN A 599 -40.08 7.23 10.31
CA GLN A 599 -41.24 7.97 10.85
C GLN A 599 -41.71 9.10 9.93
N SER A 600 -40.80 9.77 9.22
CA SER A 600 -41.15 10.89 8.32
C SER A 600 -41.83 10.50 7.00
N ILE A 601 -41.87 9.19 6.68
CA ILE A 601 -42.46 8.63 5.45
C ILE A 601 -43.94 8.27 5.66
N ILE A 602 -44.35 7.98 6.89
CA ILE A 602 -45.73 7.62 7.23
C ILE A 602 -46.71 8.75 6.83
N GLY A 603 -47.83 8.38 6.22
CA GLY A 603 -48.84 9.28 5.68
C GLY A 603 -48.55 9.85 4.29
N LYS A 604 -47.37 9.60 3.71
CA LYS A 604 -46.98 10.06 2.36
C LYS A 604 -46.99 8.94 1.34
N LYS A 605 -47.20 9.28 0.07
CA LYS A 605 -47.04 8.37 -1.06
C LYS A 605 -45.57 8.17 -1.40
N ARG A 606 -45.26 7.15 -2.22
CA ARG A 606 -43.88 6.82 -2.60
C ARG A 606 -43.23 7.84 -3.53
N TRP A 607 -44.00 8.40 -4.46
CA TRP A 607 -43.56 9.48 -5.37
C TRP A 607 -43.66 10.88 -4.75
N GLU A 608 -44.13 11.00 -3.51
CA GLU A 608 -44.02 12.22 -2.70
C GLU A 608 -42.67 12.27 -1.93
N GLN A 609 -41.81 11.26 -2.11
CA GLN A 609 -40.46 11.20 -1.54
C GLN A 609 -39.42 11.75 -2.53
N ASN A 610 -38.29 12.23 -2.00
CA ASN A 610 -37.18 12.80 -2.77
C ASN A 610 -36.32 11.72 -3.47
N TYR A 611 -36.93 10.88 -4.31
CA TYR A 611 -36.19 9.91 -5.13
C TYR A 611 -35.68 10.58 -6.42
N ILE A 612 -34.41 10.35 -6.77
CA ILE A 612 -33.65 11.11 -7.78
C ILE A 612 -33.29 10.32 -9.04
N ASN A 613 -33.56 9.00 -9.09
CA ASN A 613 -33.16 8.12 -10.21
C ASN A 613 -34.30 7.73 -11.17
N MET A 614 -35.54 8.13 -10.91
CA MET A 614 -36.69 7.80 -11.76
C MET A 614 -37.16 9.02 -12.57
N THR A 615 -37.41 8.82 -13.86
CA THR A 615 -38.03 9.82 -14.73
C THR A 615 -39.54 9.93 -14.49
N ALA A 616 -40.16 10.98 -15.02
CA ALA A 616 -41.62 11.16 -14.94
C ALA A 616 -42.39 9.99 -15.60
N ASP A 617 -41.90 9.47 -16.73
CA ASP A 617 -42.52 8.35 -17.45
C ASP A 617 -42.45 7.05 -16.64
N GLN A 618 -41.28 6.77 -16.02
CA GLN A 618 -41.10 5.60 -15.15
C GLN A 618 -42.00 5.67 -13.91
N TRP A 619 -42.21 6.87 -13.34
CA TRP A 619 -43.18 7.05 -12.26
C TRP A 619 -44.62 6.83 -12.72
N ALA A 620 -45.00 7.32 -13.91
CA ALA A 620 -46.33 7.09 -14.46
C ALA A 620 -46.62 5.60 -14.71
N GLU A 621 -45.65 4.85 -15.24
CA GLU A 621 -45.75 3.39 -15.41
C GLU A 621 -45.92 2.67 -14.06
N HIS A 622 -45.12 3.03 -13.06
CA HIS A 622 -45.22 2.45 -11.71
C HIS A 622 -46.55 2.77 -11.01
N ILE A 623 -47.07 3.99 -11.18
CA ILE A 623 -48.38 4.38 -10.63
C ILE A 623 -49.51 3.59 -11.30
N ALA A 624 -49.49 3.47 -12.64
CA ALA A 624 -50.50 2.69 -13.38
C ALA A 624 -50.50 1.21 -12.99
N LEU A 625 -49.34 0.64 -12.64
CA LEU A 625 -49.21 -0.72 -12.10
C LEU A 625 -49.92 -0.85 -10.74
N LEU A 626 -49.75 0.13 -9.85
CA LEU A 626 -50.38 0.15 -8.53
C LEU A 626 -51.90 0.37 -8.61
N GLU A 627 -52.37 1.26 -9.49
CA GLU A 627 -53.81 1.48 -9.74
C GLU A 627 -54.50 0.27 -10.40
N ALA A 628 -53.75 -0.53 -11.16
CA ALA A 628 -54.21 -1.83 -11.66
C ALA A 628 -54.17 -2.96 -10.60
N HIS A 629 -53.82 -2.64 -9.34
CA HIS A 629 -53.65 -3.57 -8.22
C HIS A 629 -52.75 -4.78 -8.57
N LYS A 630 -51.64 -4.55 -9.28
CA LYS A 630 -50.67 -5.60 -9.63
C LYS A 630 -49.50 -5.66 -8.64
N PRO A 631 -48.91 -6.84 -8.38
CA PRO A 631 -47.65 -6.93 -7.65
C PRO A 631 -46.48 -6.39 -8.49
N PHE A 632 -45.42 -5.93 -7.82
CA PHE A 632 -44.15 -5.50 -8.44
C PHE A 632 -42.95 -6.04 -7.65
N ARG A 633 -41.79 -6.14 -8.31
CA ARG A 633 -40.51 -6.60 -7.74
C ARG A 633 -39.36 -5.79 -8.32
N ASP A 634 -38.23 -5.79 -7.61
CA ASP A 634 -36.92 -5.27 -8.04
C ASP A 634 -36.91 -3.81 -8.54
N VAL A 635 -37.79 -2.96 -8.00
CA VAL A 635 -37.80 -1.52 -8.34
C VAL A 635 -36.69 -0.83 -7.54
N GLU A 636 -35.58 -0.47 -8.20
CA GLU A 636 -34.46 0.26 -7.58
C GLU A 636 -34.77 1.76 -7.46
N LEU A 637 -34.67 2.30 -6.24
CA LEU A 637 -34.92 3.70 -5.92
C LEU A 637 -33.71 4.31 -5.20
N CYS A 638 -33.27 5.49 -5.64
CA CYS A 638 -32.17 6.26 -5.04
C CYS A 638 -32.70 7.56 -4.45
N ARG A 639 -32.31 7.90 -3.22
CA ARG A 639 -32.60 9.21 -2.58
C ARG A 639 -31.37 9.70 -1.81
N PRO A 640 -31.16 11.01 -1.66
CA PRO A 640 -30.20 11.52 -0.68
C PRO A 640 -30.70 11.29 0.75
N ASP A 641 -29.78 11.06 1.68
CA ASP A 641 -30.01 11.13 3.13
C ASP A 641 -29.90 12.58 3.65
N GLU A 642 -29.97 12.76 4.97
CA GLU A 642 -29.86 14.08 5.63
C GLU A 642 -28.50 14.76 5.44
N SER A 643 -27.45 14.01 5.08
CA SER A 643 -26.12 14.53 4.73
C SER A 643 -25.95 14.82 3.24
N GLY A 644 -26.95 14.49 2.41
CA GLY A 644 -26.89 14.56 0.95
C GLY A 644 -26.29 13.32 0.27
N LYS A 645 -25.95 12.26 1.03
CA LYS A 645 -25.35 11.04 0.50
C LYS A 645 -26.42 10.15 -0.16
N LYS A 646 -26.12 9.60 -1.34
CA LYS A 646 -27.03 8.67 -2.05
C LYS A 646 -27.27 7.41 -1.21
N VAL A 647 -28.54 7.06 -0.99
CA VAL A 647 -29.01 5.79 -0.44
C VAL A 647 -29.86 5.10 -1.49
N TRP A 648 -29.55 3.84 -1.80
CA TRP A 648 -30.23 3.03 -2.80
C TRP A 648 -31.01 1.89 -2.14
N ILE A 649 -32.27 1.70 -2.55
CA ILE A 649 -33.19 0.69 -2.00
C ILE A 649 -33.88 -0.03 -3.16
N SER A 650 -33.81 -1.36 -3.20
CA SER A 650 -34.67 -2.17 -4.07
C SER A 650 -35.95 -2.54 -3.33
N ILE A 651 -37.12 -2.47 -3.98
CA ILE A 651 -38.41 -2.76 -3.33
C ILE A 651 -39.31 -3.71 -4.14
N ALA A 652 -40.11 -4.49 -3.42
CA ALA A 652 -41.12 -5.40 -3.94
C ALA A 652 -42.40 -5.30 -3.10
N GLY A 653 -43.58 -5.50 -3.70
CA GLY A 653 -44.85 -5.43 -2.97
C GLY A 653 -46.08 -5.93 -3.73
N GLU A 654 -47.14 -6.17 -2.97
CA GLU A 654 -48.39 -6.79 -3.40
C GLU A 654 -49.63 -6.04 -2.84
N PRO A 655 -50.79 -6.12 -3.53
CA PRO A 655 -52.04 -5.54 -3.04
C PRO A 655 -52.66 -6.35 -1.89
N VAL A 656 -53.29 -5.65 -0.94
CA VAL A 656 -54.05 -6.23 0.18
C VAL A 656 -55.53 -5.97 -0.02
N PHE A 657 -56.37 -6.98 0.24
CA PHE A 657 -57.83 -6.89 0.18
C PHE A 657 -58.44 -7.38 1.50
N ASP A 658 -59.59 -6.81 1.91
CA ASP A 658 -60.34 -7.36 3.04
C ASP A 658 -61.17 -8.60 2.66
N SER A 659 -61.80 -9.23 3.65
CA SER A 659 -62.66 -10.41 3.49
C SER A 659 -63.90 -10.18 2.61
N SER A 660 -64.17 -8.95 2.16
CA SER A 660 -65.21 -8.63 1.18
C SER A 660 -64.68 -8.29 -0.22
N GLY A 661 -63.37 -8.46 -0.45
CA GLY A 661 -62.70 -8.17 -1.72
C GLY A 661 -62.42 -6.69 -1.94
N VAL A 662 -62.55 -5.83 -0.91
CA VAL A 662 -62.27 -4.39 -1.03
C VAL A 662 -60.79 -4.16 -0.79
N PHE A 663 -60.13 -3.48 -1.75
CA PHE A 663 -58.73 -3.09 -1.65
C PHE A 663 -58.45 -2.24 -0.40
N LYS A 664 -57.31 -2.48 0.25
CA LYS A 664 -56.85 -1.81 1.47
C LYS A 664 -55.49 -1.15 1.35
N GLY A 665 -54.86 -1.24 0.17
CA GLY A 665 -53.52 -0.73 -0.07
C GLY A 665 -52.54 -1.84 -0.41
N TYR A 666 -51.26 -1.61 -0.11
CA TYR A 666 -50.17 -2.52 -0.46
C TYR A 666 -49.37 -2.94 0.78
N ARG A 667 -48.71 -4.09 0.70
CA ARG A 667 -47.63 -4.46 1.63
C ARG A 667 -46.42 -4.95 0.85
N GLY A 668 -45.24 -4.90 1.46
CA GLY A 668 -44.04 -5.36 0.78
C GLY A 668 -42.78 -5.28 1.61
N VAL A 669 -41.66 -5.47 0.92
CA VAL A 669 -40.30 -5.44 1.47
C VAL A 669 -39.41 -4.45 0.73
N GLY A 670 -38.34 -4.01 1.38
CA GLY A 670 -37.33 -3.13 0.81
C GLY A 670 -35.93 -3.48 1.32
N LYS A 671 -34.96 -3.54 0.41
CA LYS A 671 -33.60 -3.98 0.67
C LYS A 671 -32.61 -2.86 0.35
N ASP A 672 -31.74 -2.53 1.28
CA ASP A 672 -30.64 -1.61 1.04
C ASP A 672 -29.64 -2.23 0.05
N ILE A 673 -29.33 -1.50 -1.02
CA ILE A 673 -28.37 -1.88 -2.06
C ILE A 673 -27.29 -0.78 -2.24
N THR A 674 -27.18 0.15 -1.29
CA THR A 674 -26.26 1.30 -1.33
C THR A 674 -24.81 0.86 -1.44
N GLU A 675 -24.36 -0.07 -0.59
CA GLU A 675 -22.98 -0.57 -0.63
C GLU A 675 -22.65 -1.25 -1.96
N ARG A 676 -23.60 -2.03 -2.51
CA ARG A 676 -23.45 -2.61 -3.85
C ARG A 676 -23.27 -1.51 -4.91
N LYS A 677 -24.10 -0.47 -4.90
CA LYS A 677 -24.03 0.64 -5.86
C LYS A 677 -22.77 1.50 -5.68
N GLU A 678 -22.34 1.75 -4.45
CA GLU A 678 -21.08 2.44 -4.15
C GLU A 678 -19.87 1.66 -4.66
N ASN A 679 -19.84 0.34 -4.44
CA ASN A 679 -18.78 -0.53 -4.93
C ASN A 679 -18.81 -0.66 -6.46
N GLU A 680 -19.99 -0.77 -7.09
CA GLU A 680 -20.17 -0.70 -8.55
C GLU A 680 -19.61 0.63 -9.11
N GLU A 681 -20.01 1.79 -8.57
CA GLU A 681 -19.52 3.12 -8.98
C GLU A 681 -18.00 3.28 -8.75
N HIS A 682 -17.46 2.80 -7.61
CA HIS A 682 -16.05 2.95 -7.25
C HIS A 682 -15.11 2.01 -8.05
N ILE A 683 -15.52 0.75 -8.27
CA ILE A 683 -14.79 -0.19 -9.14
C ILE A 683 -14.73 0.36 -10.55
N GLN A 684 -15.84 0.90 -11.07
CA GLN A 684 -15.88 1.51 -12.40
C GLN A 684 -15.04 2.79 -12.49
N PHE A 685 -14.95 3.57 -11.41
CA PHE A 685 -14.04 4.71 -11.34
C PHE A 685 -12.57 4.28 -11.35
N LEU A 686 -12.15 3.36 -10.47
CA LEU A 686 -10.77 2.88 -10.36
C LEU A 686 -10.30 2.09 -11.59
N ALA A 687 -11.19 1.36 -12.25
CA ALA A 687 -10.88 0.70 -13.52
C ALA A 687 -10.44 1.71 -14.59
N ASN A 688 -10.98 2.93 -14.54
CA ASN A 688 -10.86 3.92 -15.61
C ASN A 688 -10.03 5.18 -15.23
N HIS A 689 -9.73 5.43 -13.96
CA HIS A 689 -9.03 6.64 -13.49
C HIS A 689 -7.83 6.33 -12.59
N ASP A 690 -6.85 7.24 -12.59
CA ASP A 690 -5.70 7.25 -11.70
C ASP A 690 -6.09 7.74 -10.31
N ALA A 691 -5.78 6.94 -9.28
CA ALA A 691 -6.24 7.20 -7.92
C ALA A 691 -5.67 8.48 -7.30
N LEU A 692 -4.50 8.97 -7.75
CA LEU A 692 -3.86 10.17 -7.21
C LEU A 692 -4.37 11.46 -7.86
N THR A 693 -4.46 11.47 -9.20
CA THR A 693 -4.77 12.68 -9.98
C THR A 693 -6.23 12.78 -10.45
N SER A 694 -7.02 11.70 -10.31
CA SER A 694 -8.38 11.57 -10.87
C SER A 694 -8.48 11.70 -12.40
N LEU A 695 -7.36 11.77 -13.11
CA LEU A 695 -7.32 11.71 -14.57
C LEU A 695 -7.62 10.28 -15.06
N PRO A 696 -8.09 10.10 -16.31
CA PRO A 696 -8.06 8.81 -16.99
C PRO A 696 -6.73 8.07 -16.80
N ASN A 697 -6.81 6.79 -16.44
CA ASN A 697 -5.64 5.91 -16.36
C ASN A 697 -5.29 5.33 -17.74
N ARG A 698 -4.23 4.51 -17.80
CA ARG A 698 -3.81 3.82 -19.03
C ARG A 698 -4.92 3.00 -19.70
N GLY A 699 -5.83 2.36 -18.93
CA GLY A 699 -6.93 1.57 -19.47
C GLY A 699 -7.98 2.43 -20.17
N MET A 700 -8.51 3.44 -19.50
CA MET A 700 -9.47 4.38 -20.09
C MET A 700 -8.88 5.17 -21.25
N PHE A 701 -7.60 5.58 -21.14
CA PHE A 701 -6.92 6.26 -22.24
C PHE A 701 -6.79 5.37 -23.47
N SER A 702 -6.49 4.07 -23.30
CA SER A 702 -6.48 3.07 -24.37
C SER A 702 -7.84 2.96 -25.06
N GLU A 703 -8.94 2.88 -24.31
CA GLU A 703 -10.30 2.84 -24.88
C GLU A 703 -10.63 4.11 -25.69
N VAL A 704 -10.35 5.27 -25.12
CA VAL A 704 -10.57 6.58 -25.76
C VAL A 704 -9.71 6.74 -27.02
N LEU A 705 -8.44 6.34 -26.98
CA LEU A 705 -7.53 6.40 -28.11
C LEU A 705 -7.95 5.44 -29.24
N ASN A 706 -8.37 4.22 -28.91
CA ASN A 706 -8.92 3.29 -29.90
C ASN A 706 -10.20 3.81 -30.55
N LEU A 707 -11.09 4.45 -29.78
CA LEU A 707 -12.27 5.13 -30.32
C LEU A 707 -11.88 6.30 -31.23
N ALA A 708 -10.86 7.08 -30.87
CA ALA A 708 -10.33 8.15 -31.71
C ALA A 708 -9.74 7.62 -33.03
N ILE A 709 -8.98 6.52 -33.01
CA ILE A 709 -8.46 5.82 -34.20
C ILE A 709 -9.61 5.37 -35.12
N GLN A 710 -10.66 4.76 -34.55
CA GLN A 710 -11.82 4.31 -35.33
C GLN A 710 -12.58 5.46 -35.97
N ASN A 711 -12.82 6.55 -35.22
CA ASN A 711 -13.47 7.75 -35.73
C ASN A 711 -12.62 8.46 -36.79
N ALA A 712 -11.31 8.56 -36.57
CA ALA A 712 -10.34 9.13 -37.50
C ALA A 712 -10.35 8.40 -38.85
N ARG A 713 -10.24 7.06 -38.84
CA ARG A 713 -10.33 6.22 -40.04
C ARG A 713 -11.69 6.30 -40.74
N ARG A 714 -12.79 6.48 -40.00
CA ARG A 714 -14.15 6.54 -40.56
C ARG A 714 -14.49 7.88 -41.21
N TYR A 715 -13.95 8.97 -40.68
CA TYR A 715 -14.30 10.35 -41.08
C TYR A 715 -13.14 11.13 -41.70
N ASP A 716 -12.02 10.47 -41.99
CA ASP A 716 -10.78 11.05 -42.53
C ASP A 716 -10.29 12.27 -41.72
N ARG A 717 -10.12 12.05 -40.41
CA ARG A 717 -9.70 13.09 -39.45
C ARG A 717 -8.33 12.77 -38.86
N ASN A 718 -7.52 13.80 -38.67
CA ASN A 718 -6.23 13.68 -37.98
C ASN A 718 -6.38 14.04 -36.50
N PHE A 719 -5.48 13.48 -35.68
CA PHE A 719 -5.32 13.83 -34.27
C PHE A 719 -3.84 13.64 -33.88
N ALA A 720 -3.46 14.11 -32.69
CA ALA A 720 -2.11 13.93 -32.17
C ALA A 720 -2.11 13.39 -30.74
N VAL A 721 -1.11 12.58 -30.44
CA VAL A 721 -0.78 12.12 -29.09
C VAL A 721 0.48 12.85 -28.63
N LEU A 722 0.40 13.56 -27.51
CA LEU A 722 1.53 14.19 -26.84
C LEU A 722 1.87 13.34 -25.60
N PHE A 723 3.04 12.70 -25.60
CA PHE A 723 3.60 12.03 -24.43
C PHE A 723 4.45 13.04 -23.65
N ILE A 724 4.20 13.19 -22.35
CA ILE A 724 4.76 14.26 -21.51
C ILE A 724 5.40 13.63 -20.28
N ASP A 725 6.64 14.00 -19.99
CA ASP A 725 7.39 13.56 -18.82
C ASP A 725 7.95 14.77 -18.06
N LEU A 726 7.94 14.71 -16.72
CA LEU A 726 8.37 15.81 -15.86
C LEU A 726 9.88 15.74 -15.57
N ASP A 727 10.63 16.68 -16.11
CA ASP A 727 12.09 16.68 -16.00
C ASP A 727 12.54 16.76 -14.54
N ARG A 728 13.44 15.84 -14.16
CA ARG A 728 14.06 15.77 -12.82
C ARG A 728 13.04 15.57 -11.66
N PHE A 729 11.83 15.06 -11.93
CA PHE A 729 10.82 14.78 -10.88
C PHE A 729 11.37 13.95 -9.72
N LYS A 730 12.20 12.94 -10.00
CA LYS A 730 12.87 12.14 -8.98
C LYS A 730 13.62 12.99 -7.95
N ASN A 731 14.35 14.03 -8.37
CA ASN A 731 15.09 14.90 -7.45
C ASN A 731 14.16 15.62 -6.47
N ILE A 732 12.90 15.88 -6.85
CA ILE A 732 11.88 16.50 -5.99
C ILE A 732 11.42 15.51 -4.92
N ASN A 733 11.18 14.25 -5.29
CA ASN A 733 10.90 13.18 -4.30
C ASN A 733 12.08 12.97 -3.35
N ASP A 734 13.30 12.89 -3.89
CA ASP A 734 14.52 12.66 -3.12
C ASP A 734 14.84 13.84 -2.16
N THR A 735 14.41 15.07 -2.48
CA THR A 735 14.69 16.28 -1.68
C THR A 735 13.55 16.68 -0.73
N LEU A 736 12.28 16.50 -1.13
CA LEU A 736 11.10 16.99 -0.40
C LEU A 736 10.11 15.88 0.04
N GLY A 737 10.41 14.62 -0.29
CA GLY A 737 9.62 13.45 0.04
C GLY A 737 8.44 13.18 -0.89
N HIS A 738 7.90 11.97 -0.84
CA HIS A 738 6.83 11.52 -1.75
C HIS A 738 5.54 12.36 -1.65
N GLU A 739 5.16 12.88 -0.48
CA GLU A 739 4.00 13.81 -0.36
C GLU A 739 4.17 15.13 -1.15
N ALA A 740 5.41 15.55 -1.37
CA ALA A 740 5.69 16.73 -2.19
C ALA A 740 5.54 16.40 -3.69
N GLY A 741 6.03 15.22 -4.10
CA GLY A 741 5.84 14.70 -5.46
C GLY A 741 4.38 14.43 -5.79
N ASP A 742 3.62 13.83 -4.88
CA ASP A 742 2.20 13.55 -5.07
C ASP A 742 1.38 14.82 -5.32
N ARG A 743 1.65 15.89 -4.54
CA ARG A 743 1.03 17.20 -4.76
C ARG A 743 1.52 17.89 -6.03
N LEU A 744 2.78 17.72 -6.41
CA LEU A 744 3.28 18.18 -7.71
C LEU A 744 2.47 17.53 -8.84
N LEU A 745 2.31 16.20 -8.81
CA LEU A 745 1.59 15.44 -9.84
C LEU A 745 0.11 15.84 -9.94
N GLN A 746 -0.54 16.10 -8.81
CA GLN A 746 -1.92 16.64 -8.77
C GLN A 746 -2.02 18.03 -9.41
N GLU A 747 -1.10 18.95 -9.08
CA GLU A 747 -1.04 20.29 -9.68
C GLU A 747 -0.68 20.25 -11.17
N MET A 748 0.21 19.35 -11.60
CA MET A 748 0.53 19.11 -13.02
C MET A 748 -0.69 18.62 -13.79
N GLY A 749 -1.41 17.63 -13.25
CA GLY A 749 -2.65 17.13 -13.86
C GLY A 749 -3.73 18.22 -13.99
N ALA A 750 -3.91 19.04 -12.96
CA ALA A 750 -4.81 20.18 -12.98
C ALA A 750 -4.41 21.23 -14.04
N ARG A 751 -3.13 21.59 -14.13
CA ARG A 751 -2.58 22.53 -15.12
C ARG A 751 -2.73 22.03 -16.55
N LEU A 752 -2.43 20.75 -16.81
CA LEU A 752 -2.62 20.13 -18.12
C LEU A 752 -4.09 20.21 -18.55
N THR A 753 -5.01 19.82 -17.67
CA THR A 753 -6.46 19.83 -17.91
C THR A 753 -6.98 21.24 -18.21
N GLN A 754 -6.49 22.26 -17.51
CA GLN A 754 -6.85 23.67 -17.77
C GLN A 754 -6.17 24.25 -19.04
N THR A 755 -5.12 23.60 -19.55
CA THR A 755 -4.37 24.08 -20.72
C THR A 755 -5.04 23.67 -22.03
N VAL A 756 -5.63 22.49 -22.08
CA VAL A 756 -6.23 21.89 -23.29
C VAL A 756 -7.71 22.27 -23.44
N ARG A 757 -8.37 21.82 -24.51
CA ARG A 757 -9.81 22.04 -24.72
C ARG A 757 -10.61 20.92 -24.05
N ALA A 758 -11.91 21.16 -23.81
CA ALA A 758 -12.82 20.11 -23.31
C ALA A 758 -13.05 18.94 -24.29
N SER A 759 -12.61 19.07 -25.55
CA SER A 759 -12.55 18.00 -26.55
C SER A 759 -11.29 17.14 -26.45
N ASP A 760 -10.23 17.66 -25.82
CA ASP A 760 -8.96 16.99 -25.68
C ASP A 760 -8.96 16.15 -24.39
N VAL A 761 -8.18 15.07 -24.36
CA VAL A 761 -8.18 14.13 -23.22
C VAL A 761 -6.79 14.14 -22.60
N VAL A 762 -6.72 14.46 -21.31
CA VAL A 762 -5.50 14.33 -20.49
C VAL A 762 -5.59 13.04 -19.69
N ALA A 763 -4.52 12.26 -19.66
CA ALA A 763 -4.41 11.02 -18.91
C ALA A 763 -3.07 10.97 -18.15
N ARG A 764 -2.98 10.12 -17.12
CA ARG A 764 -1.74 9.78 -16.44
C ARG A 764 -1.48 8.28 -16.58
N LEU A 765 -0.32 7.88 -17.09
CA LEU A 765 0.00 6.48 -17.34
C LEU A 765 0.68 5.79 -16.16
N GLY A 766 1.35 6.57 -15.30
CA GLY A 766 2.08 6.12 -14.12
C GLY A 766 3.23 7.08 -13.81
N GLY A 767 3.74 7.10 -12.58
CA GLY A 767 4.87 7.96 -12.20
C GLY A 767 4.65 9.44 -12.55
N ASP A 768 5.60 9.99 -13.28
CA ASP A 768 5.68 11.34 -13.86
C ASP A 768 5.18 11.43 -15.32
N GLU A 769 4.66 10.34 -15.89
CA GLU A 769 4.19 10.27 -17.28
C GLU A 769 2.72 10.70 -17.44
N PHE A 770 2.51 11.77 -18.19
CA PHE A 770 1.20 12.26 -18.63
C PHE A 770 1.05 12.14 -20.15
N VAL A 771 -0.18 12.00 -20.63
CA VAL A 771 -0.46 11.96 -22.07
C VAL A 771 -1.64 12.86 -22.39
N VAL A 772 -1.55 13.58 -23.52
CA VAL A 772 -2.64 14.41 -24.06
C VAL A 772 -3.00 13.93 -25.46
N LEU A 773 -4.25 13.55 -25.65
CA LEU A 773 -4.85 13.33 -26.96
C LEU A 773 -5.50 14.64 -27.43
N VAL A 774 -4.90 15.27 -28.44
CA VAL A 774 -5.44 16.48 -29.09
C VAL A 774 -6.29 16.06 -30.27
N GLN A 775 -7.60 16.32 -30.19
CA GLN A 775 -8.57 15.86 -31.19
C GLN A 775 -8.84 16.91 -32.28
N GLU A 776 -9.35 16.46 -33.43
CA GLU A 776 -9.76 17.31 -34.57
C GLU A 776 -8.64 18.24 -35.10
N VAL A 777 -7.45 17.68 -35.30
CA VAL A 777 -6.30 18.42 -35.84
C VAL A 777 -6.44 18.57 -37.36
N SER A 778 -6.29 19.79 -37.87
CA SER A 778 -6.24 20.08 -39.32
C SER A 778 -4.81 20.28 -39.82
N GLU A 779 -3.92 20.86 -39.00
CA GLU A 779 -2.53 21.16 -39.36
C GLU A 779 -1.59 20.88 -38.18
N PRO A 780 -0.36 20.34 -38.40
CA PRO A 780 0.62 20.09 -37.32
C PRO A 780 0.94 21.32 -36.46
N ARG A 781 0.88 22.54 -37.04
CA ARG A 781 1.07 23.82 -36.33
C ARG A 781 0.08 24.02 -35.17
N GLN A 782 -1.11 23.44 -35.24
CA GLN A 782 -2.09 23.50 -34.15
C GLN A 782 -1.59 22.71 -32.93
N VAL A 783 -0.97 21.55 -33.17
CA VAL A 783 -0.38 20.69 -32.15
C VAL A 783 0.87 21.33 -31.55
N GLU A 784 1.70 21.95 -32.39
CA GLU A 784 2.86 22.74 -31.97
C GLU A 784 2.45 23.86 -30.98
N ALA A 785 1.36 24.59 -31.29
CA ALA A 785 0.83 25.62 -30.41
C ALA A 785 0.33 25.06 -29.06
N VAL A 786 -0.28 23.87 -29.05
CA VAL A 786 -0.67 23.18 -27.80
C VAL A 786 0.56 22.77 -26.99
N ALA A 787 1.56 22.14 -27.62
CA ALA A 787 2.79 21.73 -26.93
C ALA A 787 3.54 22.92 -26.29
N ARG A 788 3.68 24.04 -27.02
CA ARG A 788 4.26 25.28 -26.48
C ARG A 788 3.43 25.87 -25.33
N LYS A 789 2.10 25.82 -25.41
CA LYS A 789 1.20 26.26 -24.34
C LYS A 789 1.32 25.38 -23.09
N VAL A 790 1.50 24.07 -23.26
CA VAL A 790 1.75 23.11 -22.16
C VAL A 790 3.08 23.45 -21.48
N LEU A 791 4.20 23.48 -22.21
CA LEU A 791 5.52 23.81 -21.65
C LEU A 791 5.51 25.12 -20.85
N SER A 792 4.97 26.19 -21.44
CA SER A 792 4.85 27.51 -20.79
C SER A 792 3.89 27.55 -19.57
N THR A 793 3.06 26.53 -19.37
CA THR A 793 2.16 26.42 -18.21
C THR A 793 2.74 25.54 -17.11
N LEU A 794 3.43 24.45 -17.46
CA LEU A 794 4.10 23.58 -16.47
C LEU A 794 5.27 24.31 -15.81
N VAL A 795 6.08 25.07 -16.57
CA VAL A 795 7.26 25.82 -16.07
C VAL A 795 6.94 26.96 -15.09
N LYS A 796 5.67 27.30 -14.88
CA LYS A 796 5.28 28.31 -13.88
C LYS A 796 5.62 27.79 -12.48
N PRO A 797 6.19 28.62 -11.59
CA PRO A 797 6.47 28.17 -10.23
C PRO A 797 5.20 27.75 -9.47
N MET A 798 5.38 26.99 -8.39
CA MET A 798 4.32 26.63 -7.45
C MET A 798 4.86 26.48 -6.05
N VAL A 799 4.00 26.64 -5.04
CA VAL A 799 4.39 26.53 -3.63
C VAL A 799 4.04 25.15 -3.10
N ILE A 800 5.05 24.32 -2.86
CA ILE A 800 4.92 23.00 -2.21
C ILE A 800 5.66 23.07 -0.87
N GLN A 801 5.00 22.66 0.22
CA GLN A 801 5.55 22.74 1.59
C GLN A 801 6.13 24.13 1.97
N ARG A 802 5.58 25.23 1.41
CA ARG A 802 6.06 26.63 1.55
C ARG A 802 7.38 26.96 0.83
N GLN A 803 7.90 26.07 -0.01
CA GLN A 803 9.01 26.35 -0.92
C GLN A 803 8.50 26.55 -2.35
N GLU A 804 9.16 27.42 -3.11
CA GLU A 804 8.85 27.66 -4.52
C GLU A 804 9.58 26.63 -5.39
N CYS A 805 8.83 25.75 -6.06
CA CYS A 805 9.34 24.72 -6.94
C CYS A 805 9.05 25.09 -8.41
N ARG A 806 10.02 24.85 -9.30
CA ARG A 806 9.86 25.03 -10.74
C ARG A 806 10.27 23.75 -11.46
N VAL A 807 9.38 23.21 -12.28
CA VAL A 807 9.55 21.92 -12.96
C VAL A 807 9.34 22.13 -14.45
N THR A 808 10.20 21.55 -15.27
CA THR A 808 10.06 21.55 -16.74
C THR A 808 9.52 20.20 -17.21
N ALA A 809 9.14 20.11 -18.48
CA ALA A 809 8.70 18.85 -19.05
C ALA A 809 9.28 18.65 -20.45
N SER A 810 9.50 17.39 -20.81
CA SER A 810 9.89 16.98 -22.17
C SER A 810 8.69 16.35 -22.87
N ILE A 811 8.40 16.75 -24.12
CA ILE A 811 7.19 16.34 -24.84
C ILE A 811 7.52 15.66 -26.18
N GLY A 812 7.00 14.45 -26.38
CA GLY A 812 7.03 13.75 -27.65
C GLY A 812 5.67 13.79 -28.33
N ILE A 813 5.63 14.04 -29.63
CA ILE A 813 4.41 14.23 -30.40
C ILE A 813 4.35 13.18 -31.52
N CYS A 814 3.25 12.43 -31.61
CA CYS A 814 2.99 11.55 -32.74
C CYS A 814 1.63 11.86 -33.42
N MET A 815 1.63 11.94 -34.74
CA MET A 815 0.51 12.32 -35.60
C MET A 815 -0.20 11.10 -36.20
N PHE A 816 -1.51 10.98 -35.98
CA PHE A 816 -2.35 10.00 -36.69
C PHE A 816 -3.00 10.63 -37.94
N PRO A 817 -3.06 9.94 -39.10
CA PRO A 817 -2.54 8.59 -39.39
C PRO A 817 -1.11 8.57 -39.98
N ALA A 818 -0.45 9.72 -40.08
CA ALA A 818 0.79 9.88 -40.85
C ALA A 818 1.98 9.09 -40.29
N GLU A 819 2.11 9.03 -38.95
CA GLU A 819 3.29 8.50 -38.27
C GLU A 819 3.04 7.16 -37.56
N ALA A 820 1.77 6.75 -37.45
CA ALA A 820 1.36 5.51 -36.79
C ALA A 820 -0.02 5.04 -37.27
N GLN A 821 -0.23 3.72 -37.27
CA GLN A 821 -1.46 3.09 -37.77
C GLN A 821 -2.36 2.55 -36.65
N ASP A 822 -1.85 2.32 -35.45
CA ASP A 822 -2.57 1.78 -34.30
C ASP A 822 -2.08 2.43 -32.99
N GLU A 823 -2.77 2.11 -31.88
CA GLU A 823 -2.44 2.61 -30.54
C GLU A 823 -0.98 2.32 -30.17
N HIS A 824 -0.51 1.08 -30.36
CA HIS A 824 0.81 0.67 -29.93
C HIS A 824 1.89 1.45 -30.67
N ALA A 825 1.73 1.65 -31.99
CA ALA A 825 2.58 2.51 -32.79
C ALA A 825 2.53 3.97 -32.34
N LEU A 826 1.34 4.54 -32.10
CA LEU A 826 1.18 5.93 -31.65
C LEU A 826 1.89 6.18 -30.31
N MET A 827 1.65 5.30 -29.33
CA MET A 827 2.23 5.42 -28.00
C MET A 827 3.75 5.26 -28.02
N LYS A 828 4.25 4.23 -28.71
CA LYS A 828 5.70 3.98 -28.85
C LYS A 828 6.41 5.14 -29.57
N ASN A 829 5.82 5.65 -30.65
CA ASN A 829 6.44 6.69 -31.46
C ASN A 829 6.44 8.05 -30.73
N ALA A 830 5.37 8.36 -29.99
CA ALA A 830 5.33 9.54 -29.12
C ALA A 830 6.34 9.44 -27.95
N ASP A 831 6.49 8.28 -27.32
CA ASP A 831 7.50 8.02 -26.28
C ASP A 831 8.95 8.21 -26.81
N ILE A 832 9.26 7.64 -27.98
CA ILE A 832 10.56 7.85 -28.64
C ILE A 832 10.85 9.34 -28.90
N ALA A 833 9.85 10.10 -29.36
CA ALA A 833 10.00 11.53 -29.57
C ALA A 833 10.19 12.30 -28.24
N MET A 834 9.54 11.86 -27.15
CA MET A 834 9.70 12.44 -25.80
C MET A 834 11.11 12.20 -25.27
N TYR A 835 11.65 10.99 -25.49
CA TYR A 835 13.02 10.67 -25.13
C TYR A 835 14.03 11.53 -25.90
N ARG A 836 13.81 11.77 -27.20
CA ARG A 836 14.62 12.72 -27.98
C ARG A 836 14.50 14.16 -27.48
N ALA A 837 13.32 14.59 -27.01
CA ALA A 837 13.16 15.89 -26.37
C ALA A 837 14.03 16.01 -25.09
N LYS A 838 14.17 14.93 -24.32
CA LYS A 838 15.06 14.88 -23.14
C LYS A 838 16.55 14.95 -23.51
N GLU A 839 16.97 14.28 -24.58
CA GLU A 839 18.36 14.30 -25.04
C GLU A 839 18.75 15.69 -25.59
N ASP A 840 17.87 16.34 -26.36
CA ASP A 840 18.08 17.67 -26.97
C ASP A 840 17.93 18.84 -25.96
N GLY A 841 18.28 18.62 -24.68
CA GLY A 841 18.37 19.67 -23.65
C GLY A 841 17.17 19.84 -22.71
N LYS A 842 16.14 18.96 -22.79
CA LYS A 842 14.92 18.98 -21.95
C LYS A 842 14.08 20.26 -22.14
N ASN A 843 12.97 20.40 -21.40
CA ASN A 843 12.05 21.55 -21.47
C ASN A 843 11.59 21.92 -22.90
N ASN A 844 11.50 20.95 -23.80
CA ASN A 844 11.20 21.15 -25.22
C ASN A 844 10.21 20.09 -25.74
N TYR A 845 9.90 20.15 -27.03
CA TYR A 845 9.09 19.13 -27.69
C TYR A 845 9.72 18.67 -29.00
N LYS A 846 9.41 17.43 -29.41
CA LYS A 846 9.78 16.85 -30.71
C LYS A 846 8.59 16.14 -31.34
N PHE A 847 8.46 16.27 -32.66
CA PHE A 847 7.64 15.37 -33.46
C PHE A 847 8.42 14.10 -33.78
N TYR A 848 7.74 12.97 -33.80
CA TYR A 848 8.35 11.70 -34.20
C TYR A 848 8.74 11.70 -35.70
N SER A 849 9.88 11.10 -36.01
CA SER A 849 10.26 10.72 -37.38
C SER A 849 10.79 9.28 -37.41
N GLU A 850 10.69 8.62 -38.56
CA GLU A 850 11.07 7.20 -38.70
C GLU A 850 12.56 6.95 -38.41
N GLU A 851 13.41 7.95 -38.66
CA GLU A 851 14.84 7.99 -38.31
C GLU A 851 15.10 7.80 -36.80
N MET A 852 14.15 8.17 -35.92
CA MET A 852 14.31 8.04 -34.47
C MET A 852 14.25 6.60 -33.97
N ASN A 853 13.56 5.70 -34.69
CA ASN A 853 13.33 4.31 -34.25
C ASN A 853 14.63 3.46 -34.22
N VAL A 854 15.62 3.83 -35.04
CA VAL A 854 16.89 3.09 -35.21
C VAL A 854 17.73 3.11 -33.93
N HIS A 855 17.78 4.25 -33.25
CA HIS A 855 18.75 4.51 -32.18
C HIS A 855 18.45 3.86 -30.82
N SER A 856 17.21 3.43 -30.56
CA SER A 856 16.84 2.83 -29.26
C SER A 856 17.39 1.41 -29.06
N PHE A 857 17.44 0.60 -30.13
CA PHE A 857 18.07 -0.72 -30.09
C PHE A 857 19.60 -0.63 -30.17
N GLU A 858 20.12 0.36 -30.91
CA GLU A 858 21.56 0.63 -30.98
C GLU A 858 22.14 0.98 -29.60
N ARG A 859 21.46 1.82 -28.79
CA ARG A 859 22.00 2.27 -27.50
C ARG A 859 22.31 1.12 -26.52
N LEU A 860 21.44 0.12 -26.41
CA LEU A 860 21.68 -1.05 -25.53
C LEU A 860 22.80 -1.96 -26.07
N ALA A 861 22.94 -2.06 -27.40
CA ALA A 861 24.05 -2.78 -28.03
C ALA A 861 25.38 -2.04 -27.83
N LEU A 862 25.38 -0.71 -28.04
CA LEU A 862 26.50 0.20 -27.81
C LEU A 862 26.98 0.13 -26.36
N GLU A 863 26.08 0.07 -25.38
CA GLU A 863 26.45 -0.04 -23.94
C GLU A 863 27.28 -1.30 -23.68
N THR A 864 26.82 -2.43 -24.22
CA THR A 864 27.51 -3.73 -24.10
C THR A 864 28.84 -3.73 -24.87
N SER A 865 28.90 -3.05 -26.01
CA SER A 865 30.10 -2.95 -26.84
C SER A 865 31.14 -1.99 -26.28
N LEU A 866 30.77 -0.88 -25.63
CA LEU A 866 31.69 0.16 -25.18
C LEU A 866 32.77 -0.39 -24.22
N ARG A 867 32.36 -1.25 -23.27
CA ARG A 867 33.29 -1.94 -22.36
C ARG A 867 34.27 -2.83 -23.11
N ARG A 868 33.79 -3.57 -24.12
CA ARG A 868 34.62 -4.45 -24.95
C ARG A 868 35.57 -3.68 -25.86
N GLY A 869 35.15 -2.52 -26.37
CA GLY A 869 35.98 -1.68 -27.24
C GLY A 869 37.23 -1.16 -26.54
N LEU A 870 37.14 -0.85 -25.24
CA LEU A 870 38.28 -0.51 -24.39
C LEU A 870 39.27 -1.68 -24.26
N GLU A 871 38.77 -2.89 -24.01
CA GLU A 871 39.58 -4.11 -23.89
C GLU A 871 40.23 -4.54 -25.24
N ARG A 872 39.65 -4.13 -26.36
CA ARG A 872 40.01 -4.57 -27.72
C ARG A 872 40.82 -3.55 -28.53
N ASN A 873 41.13 -2.38 -27.96
CA ASN A 873 41.77 -1.26 -28.67
C ASN A 873 40.95 -0.77 -29.88
N GLU A 874 39.62 -0.70 -29.75
CA GLU A 874 38.72 -0.15 -30.78
C GLU A 874 38.67 1.40 -30.74
N PHE A 875 39.28 2.01 -29.72
CA PHE A 875 39.38 3.46 -29.57
C PHE A 875 40.71 4.00 -30.10
N PHE A 876 40.67 5.18 -30.72
CA PHE A 876 41.82 5.90 -31.27
C PHE A 876 41.59 7.42 -31.16
N LEU A 877 42.63 8.22 -31.40
CA LEU A 877 42.54 9.69 -31.31
C LEU A 877 42.68 10.33 -32.70
N HIS A 878 41.79 11.28 -32.98
CA HIS A 878 41.98 12.31 -34.01
C HIS A 878 42.47 13.60 -33.33
N TYR A 879 43.07 14.47 -34.14
CA TYR A 879 43.73 15.68 -33.69
C TYR A 879 43.23 16.87 -34.51
N GLN A 880 42.76 17.93 -33.85
CA GLN A 880 42.31 19.15 -34.51
C GLN A 880 43.20 20.32 -34.11
N ALA A 881 43.64 21.12 -35.08
CA ALA A 881 44.53 22.25 -34.82
C ALA A 881 43.80 23.46 -34.23
N LYS A 882 44.42 24.06 -33.21
CA LYS A 882 44.15 25.45 -32.76
C LYS A 882 45.09 26.39 -33.52
N LEU A 883 44.55 27.48 -34.06
CA LEU A 883 45.31 28.47 -34.83
C LEU A 883 45.27 29.84 -34.15
N ASP A 884 46.44 30.42 -33.90
CA ASP A 884 46.55 31.82 -33.47
C ASP A 884 46.11 32.75 -34.62
N LEU A 885 45.15 33.65 -34.31
CA LEU A 885 44.49 34.50 -35.31
C LEU A 885 45.35 35.66 -35.82
N ASN A 886 46.46 35.96 -35.15
CA ASN A 886 47.37 37.08 -35.45
C ASN A 886 48.56 36.64 -36.31
N THR A 887 49.09 35.45 -36.03
CA THR A 887 50.30 34.88 -36.66
C THR A 887 49.97 33.82 -37.70
N GLU A 888 48.75 33.29 -37.71
CA GLU A 888 48.30 32.15 -38.52
C GLU A 888 49.19 30.90 -38.36
N GLN A 889 49.76 30.72 -37.17
CA GLN A 889 50.53 29.54 -36.77
C GLN A 889 49.68 28.58 -35.91
N ILE A 890 49.99 27.28 -35.99
CA ILE A 890 49.38 26.26 -35.15
C ILE A 890 50.07 26.31 -33.78
N THR A 891 49.33 26.71 -32.75
CA THR A 891 49.82 26.89 -31.36
C THR A 891 49.42 25.73 -30.45
N GLY A 892 48.32 25.05 -30.78
CA GLY A 892 47.77 23.96 -30.00
C GLY A 892 47.05 22.92 -30.85
N VAL A 893 46.66 21.83 -30.19
CA VAL A 893 46.01 20.69 -30.81
C VAL A 893 45.09 20.01 -29.80
N GLU A 894 43.84 19.79 -30.16
CA GLU A 894 42.88 19.06 -29.34
C GLU A 894 42.89 17.57 -29.69
N ALA A 895 43.01 16.72 -28.68
CA ALA A 895 42.91 15.27 -28.78
C ALA A 895 41.45 14.80 -28.66
N LEU A 896 40.87 14.41 -29.79
CA LEU A 896 39.47 14.06 -29.93
C LEU A 896 39.29 12.55 -30.09
N VAL A 897 38.70 11.91 -29.09
CA VAL A 897 38.47 10.45 -29.06
C VAL A 897 37.54 9.97 -30.16
N ARG A 898 37.86 8.83 -30.76
CA ARG A 898 37.14 8.17 -31.86
C ARG A 898 36.99 6.68 -31.55
N TRP A 899 35.85 6.10 -31.95
CA TRP A 899 35.57 4.68 -31.77
C TRP A 899 35.30 4.01 -33.12
N GLN A 900 36.16 3.06 -33.48
CA GLN A 900 36.01 2.19 -34.63
C GLN A 900 35.36 0.88 -34.19
N HIS A 901 34.02 0.86 -34.09
CA HIS A 901 33.28 -0.35 -33.78
C HIS A 901 33.38 -1.34 -34.97
N PRO A 902 33.57 -2.66 -34.74
CA PRO A 902 33.71 -3.64 -35.82
C PRO A 902 32.48 -3.72 -36.73
N ASP A 903 31.27 -3.78 -36.16
CA ASP A 903 30.02 -3.90 -36.92
C ASP A 903 29.39 -2.56 -37.35
N LEU A 904 29.43 -1.52 -36.50
CA LEU A 904 28.79 -0.21 -36.75
C LEU A 904 29.71 0.80 -37.46
N GLY A 905 31.00 0.48 -37.65
CA GLY A 905 31.97 1.40 -38.22
C GLY A 905 32.35 2.53 -37.25
N MET A 906 32.42 3.75 -37.76
CA MET A 906 32.81 4.93 -36.98
C MET A 906 31.66 5.47 -36.14
N VAL A 907 31.70 5.24 -34.82
CA VAL A 907 30.67 5.72 -33.89
C VAL A 907 30.94 7.18 -33.49
N PRO A 908 29.98 8.11 -33.65
CA PRO A 908 30.16 9.51 -33.26
C PRO A 908 30.35 9.69 -31.74
N PRO A 909 31.26 10.58 -31.29
CA PRO A 909 31.48 10.86 -29.86
C PRO A 909 30.20 11.22 -29.09
N ALA A 910 29.31 12.01 -29.69
CA ALA A 910 28.03 12.40 -29.10
C ALA A 910 27.08 11.22 -28.79
N GLN A 911 27.28 10.05 -29.40
CA GLN A 911 26.49 8.85 -29.10
C GLN A 911 27.08 8.01 -27.97
N PHE A 912 28.40 8.00 -27.81
CA PHE A 912 29.08 7.08 -26.87
C PHE A 912 29.65 7.74 -25.62
N ILE A 913 29.97 9.05 -25.65
CA ILE A 913 30.48 9.77 -24.46
C ILE A 913 29.41 9.86 -23.37
N PRO A 914 28.14 10.28 -23.63
CA PRO A 914 27.11 10.30 -22.59
C PRO A 914 26.85 8.91 -21.98
N LEU A 915 26.91 7.87 -22.81
CA LEU A 915 26.76 6.48 -22.39
C LEU A 915 27.95 6.00 -21.52
N ALA A 916 29.16 6.44 -21.84
CA ALA A 916 30.34 6.21 -21.01
C ALA A 916 30.24 6.95 -19.66
N GLU A 917 29.66 8.16 -19.65
CA GLU A 917 29.42 8.94 -18.44
C GLU A 917 28.36 8.31 -17.54
N GLU A 918 27.22 7.88 -18.08
CA GLU A 918 26.15 7.19 -17.36
C GLU A 918 26.65 5.87 -16.73
N THR A 919 27.33 5.04 -17.52
CA THR A 919 27.85 3.73 -17.07
C THR A 919 29.11 3.82 -16.20
N GLY A 920 29.79 4.97 -16.16
CA GLY A 920 31.06 5.17 -15.47
C GLY A 920 32.30 4.69 -16.24
N LEU A 921 32.13 4.20 -17.47
CA LEU A 921 33.23 3.79 -18.35
C LEU A 921 34.02 5.00 -18.92
N ILE A 922 33.55 6.23 -18.72
CA ILE A 922 34.28 7.45 -19.07
C ILE A 922 35.59 7.60 -18.30
N VAL A 923 35.67 7.10 -17.06
CA VAL A 923 36.89 7.18 -16.24
C VAL A 923 38.04 6.35 -16.85
N PRO A 924 37.89 5.04 -17.10
CA PRO A 924 38.94 4.26 -17.77
C PRO A 924 39.19 4.70 -19.22
N LEU A 925 38.18 5.16 -19.95
CA LEU A 925 38.37 5.71 -21.30
C LEU A 925 39.23 6.98 -21.26
N GLY A 926 38.89 7.96 -20.42
CA GLY A 926 39.60 9.22 -20.31
C GLY A 926 41.04 9.06 -19.80
N LYS A 927 41.29 8.09 -18.91
CA LYS A 927 42.66 7.68 -18.54
C LYS A 927 43.47 7.21 -19.75
N TRP A 928 42.87 6.37 -20.59
CA TRP A 928 43.51 5.91 -21.83
C TRP A 928 43.74 7.07 -22.83
N VAL A 929 42.79 8.00 -22.95
CA VAL A 929 42.94 9.22 -23.78
C VAL A 929 44.13 10.06 -23.30
N LEU A 930 44.21 10.35 -21.99
CA LEU A 930 45.30 11.14 -21.39
C LEU A 930 46.67 10.54 -21.68
N HIS A 931 46.87 9.25 -21.41
CA HIS A 931 48.14 8.57 -21.71
C HIS A 931 48.48 8.61 -23.21
N THR A 932 47.50 8.38 -24.08
CA THR A 932 47.71 8.31 -25.54
C THR A 932 48.03 9.69 -26.13
N ALA A 933 47.33 10.73 -25.70
CA ALA A 933 47.58 12.11 -26.10
C ALA A 933 48.98 12.60 -25.65
N CYS A 934 49.35 12.33 -24.39
CA CYS A 934 50.68 12.70 -23.88
C CYS A 934 51.81 11.97 -24.63
N ALA A 935 51.64 10.67 -24.89
CA ALA A 935 52.60 9.88 -25.66
C ALA A 935 52.73 10.38 -27.11
N GLN A 936 51.63 10.76 -27.78
CA GLN A 936 51.65 11.28 -29.14
C GLN A 936 52.35 12.64 -29.25
N SER A 937 52.14 13.54 -28.28
CA SER A 937 52.83 14.83 -28.22
C SER A 937 54.36 14.65 -28.14
N VAL A 938 54.83 13.74 -27.28
CA VAL A 938 56.26 13.40 -27.18
C VAL A 938 56.79 12.69 -28.43
N ALA A 939 55.98 11.88 -29.12
CA ALA A 939 56.36 11.27 -30.39
C ALA A 939 56.62 12.33 -31.48
N TRP A 940 55.74 13.33 -31.62
CA TRP A 940 55.92 14.45 -32.55
C TRP A 940 57.17 15.29 -32.25
N LEU A 941 57.45 15.56 -30.96
CA LEU A 941 58.70 16.22 -30.55
C LEU A 941 59.95 15.42 -30.96
N ARG A 942 59.91 14.08 -30.85
CA ARG A 942 61.01 13.20 -31.29
C ARG A 942 61.16 13.14 -32.82
N GLU A 943 60.09 13.40 -33.56
CA GLU A 943 60.11 13.58 -35.03
C GLU A 943 60.60 14.96 -35.48
N GLY A 944 60.98 15.85 -34.54
CA GLY A 944 61.49 17.19 -34.84
C GLY A 944 60.41 18.23 -35.15
N LEU A 945 59.16 17.97 -34.77
CA LEU A 945 58.06 18.94 -34.85
C LEU A 945 58.13 19.93 -33.66
N PRO A 946 57.59 21.15 -33.81
CA PRO A 946 57.56 22.13 -32.72
C PRO A 946 56.71 21.65 -31.54
N PRO A 947 56.98 22.14 -30.31
CA PRO A 947 56.10 21.93 -29.17
C PRO A 947 54.74 22.60 -29.40
N LEU A 948 53.67 21.91 -29.04
CA LEU A 948 52.29 22.38 -29.10
C LEU A 948 51.60 22.11 -27.76
N HIS A 949 50.62 22.93 -27.40
CA HIS A 949 49.70 22.60 -26.32
C HIS A 949 48.76 21.46 -26.77
N MET A 950 48.83 20.31 -26.11
CA MET A 950 47.91 19.19 -26.31
C MET A 950 46.72 19.37 -25.36
N ALA A 951 45.56 19.71 -25.91
CA ALA A 951 44.32 19.83 -25.17
C ALA A 951 43.60 18.48 -25.06
N VAL A 952 43.09 18.16 -23.87
CA VAL A 952 42.33 16.93 -23.58
C VAL A 952 41.10 17.26 -22.75
N ASN A 953 39.93 16.87 -23.26
CA ASN A 953 38.65 17.00 -22.55
C ASN A 953 38.56 16.12 -21.29
N LEU A 954 37.95 16.68 -20.26
CA LEU A 954 37.81 16.06 -18.95
C LEU A 954 36.34 16.06 -18.51
N SER A 955 35.71 14.89 -18.50
CA SER A 955 34.31 14.75 -18.05
C SER A 955 34.17 15.09 -16.57
N ALA A 956 32.97 15.52 -16.18
CA ALA A 956 32.63 15.76 -14.77
C ALA A 956 32.86 14.55 -13.87
N ARG A 957 32.56 13.35 -14.38
CA ARG A 957 32.70 12.11 -13.62
C ARG A 957 34.15 11.72 -13.41
N GLN A 958 35.05 12.06 -14.34
CA GLN A 958 36.50 12.01 -14.13
C GLN A 958 36.97 13.11 -13.17
N PHE A 959 36.44 14.33 -13.26
CA PHE A 959 36.82 15.44 -12.36
C PHE A 959 36.39 15.19 -10.90
N ALA A 960 35.31 14.44 -10.71
CA ALA A 960 34.85 13.96 -9.41
C ALA A 960 35.61 12.72 -8.89
N ASP A 961 36.51 12.13 -9.67
CA ASP A 961 37.33 10.98 -9.27
C ASP A 961 38.46 11.41 -8.30
N GLU A 962 38.75 10.60 -7.28
CA GLU A 962 39.78 10.92 -6.28
C GLU A 962 41.21 10.62 -6.76
N ASP A 963 41.37 9.79 -7.79
CA ASP A 963 42.66 9.41 -8.37
C ASP A 963 43.06 10.26 -9.59
N LEU A 964 42.21 11.20 -10.06
CA LEU A 964 42.48 12.02 -11.26
C LEU A 964 43.86 12.69 -11.26
N VAL A 965 44.26 13.31 -10.14
CA VAL A 965 45.57 13.99 -10.03
C VAL A 965 46.73 12.99 -10.16
N LYS A 966 46.55 11.76 -9.67
CA LYS A 966 47.54 10.68 -9.81
C LYS A 966 47.60 10.17 -11.25
N ASP A 967 46.46 10.09 -11.93
CA ASP A 967 46.38 9.64 -13.32
C ASP A 967 46.99 10.65 -14.30
N ILE A 968 46.78 11.95 -14.08
CA ILE A 968 47.48 13.01 -14.82
C ILE A 968 49.01 12.92 -14.57
N ALA A 969 49.43 12.72 -13.32
CA ALA A 969 50.84 12.58 -12.98
C ALA A 969 51.48 11.35 -13.67
N ALA A 970 50.78 10.21 -13.65
CA ALA A 970 51.22 8.99 -14.31
C ALA A 970 51.29 9.14 -15.85
N ALA A 971 50.36 9.87 -16.47
CA ALA A 971 50.38 10.14 -17.91
C ALA A 971 51.59 11.01 -18.32
N LEU A 972 51.90 12.04 -17.53
CA LEU A 972 53.07 12.91 -17.75
C LEU A 972 54.39 12.16 -17.50
N GLU A 973 54.50 11.41 -16.40
CA GLU A 973 55.71 10.65 -16.05
C GLU A 973 56.00 9.53 -17.06
N SER A 974 54.98 8.75 -17.46
CA SER A 974 55.16 7.64 -18.40
C SER A 974 55.47 8.07 -19.84
N SER A 975 54.97 9.23 -20.27
CA SER A 975 55.28 9.81 -21.59
C SER A 975 56.60 10.57 -21.61
N GLY A 976 57.01 11.15 -20.48
CA GLY A 976 58.09 12.14 -20.41
C GLY A 976 57.69 13.51 -20.96
N MET A 977 56.39 13.79 -21.06
CA MET A 977 55.85 15.05 -21.53
C MET A 977 56.05 16.15 -20.48
N LYS A 978 56.46 17.34 -20.93
CA LYS A 978 56.50 18.49 -20.02
C LYS A 978 55.07 18.91 -19.63
N PRO A 979 54.78 19.16 -18.34
CA PRO A 979 53.43 19.55 -17.90
C PRO A 979 52.88 20.81 -18.59
N GLU A 980 53.75 21.79 -18.88
CA GLU A 980 53.42 23.06 -19.57
C GLU A 980 52.81 22.88 -20.97
N LEU A 981 52.98 21.70 -21.59
CA LEU A 981 52.44 21.35 -22.90
C LEU A 981 51.09 20.64 -22.82
N LEU A 982 50.60 20.26 -21.63
CA LEU A 982 49.29 19.63 -21.45
C LEU A 982 48.27 20.70 -21.05
N GLU A 983 47.15 20.73 -21.75
CA GLU A 983 45.99 21.56 -21.42
C GLU A 983 44.80 20.63 -21.15
N LEU A 984 44.08 20.87 -20.05
CA LEU A 984 42.90 20.10 -19.67
C LEU A 984 41.67 20.98 -19.77
N GLU A 985 40.68 20.52 -20.54
CA GLU A 985 39.47 21.28 -20.87
C GLU A 985 38.30 20.76 -20.04
N LEU A 986 37.59 21.66 -19.35
CA LEU A 986 36.48 21.35 -18.46
C LEU A 986 35.28 22.23 -18.78
N THR A 987 34.11 21.64 -18.95
CA THR A 987 32.87 22.38 -19.26
C THR A 987 32.38 23.21 -18.08
N GLU A 988 31.80 24.39 -18.38
CA GLU A 988 31.49 25.45 -17.42
C GLU A 988 30.66 24.99 -16.20
N ASP A 989 29.53 24.30 -16.45
CA ASP A 989 28.53 23.96 -15.42
C ASP A 989 29.13 23.23 -14.20
N TYR A 990 29.99 22.24 -14.45
CA TYR A 990 30.54 21.39 -13.41
C TYR A 990 31.56 22.07 -12.50
N VAL A 991 32.26 23.10 -13.01
CA VAL A 991 33.18 23.90 -12.20
C VAL A 991 32.41 24.79 -11.22
N ILE A 992 31.15 25.13 -11.55
CA ILE A 992 30.26 25.94 -10.70
C ILE A 992 29.56 25.10 -9.63
N GLU A 993 29.05 23.91 -9.96
CA GLU A 993 28.26 23.06 -9.03
C GLU A 993 29.02 22.68 -7.74
N ASN A 994 30.35 22.59 -7.77
CA ASN A 994 31.16 22.23 -6.59
C ASN A 994 32.43 23.10 -6.43
N ALA A 995 32.26 24.42 -6.50
CA ALA A 995 33.33 25.41 -6.58
C ALA A 995 34.47 25.27 -5.53
N GLU A 996 34.19 24.89 -4.27
CA GLU A 996 35.26 24.69 -3.26
C GLU A 996 36.12 23.46 -3.52
N ARG A 997 35.52 22.34 -3.97
CA ARG A 997 36.27 21.14 -4.34
C ARG A 997 37.02 21.37 -5.65
N ALA A 998 36.34 21.97 -6.63
CA ALA A 998 36.93 22.31 -7.93
C ALA A 998 38.16 23.20 -7.76
N GLY A 999 38.07 24.28 -6.96
CA GLY A 999 39.19 25.17 -6.69
C GLY A 999 40.41 24.48 -6.07
N LYS A 1000 40.22 23.43 -5.24
CA LYS A 1000 41.32 22.63 -4.68
C LYS A 1000 41.97 21.75 -5.76
N VAL A 1001 41.19 20.98 -6.51
CA VAL A 1001 41.68 20.07 -7.55
C VAL A 1001 42.38 20.84 -8.67
N LEU A 1002 41.78 21.92 -9.16
CA LEU A 1002 42.40 22.80 -10.18
C LEU A 1002 43.72 23.41 -9.67
N ALA A 1003 43.80 23.80 -8.39
CA ALA A 1003 45.05 24.29 -7.82
C ALA A 1003 46.13 23.20 -7.66
N GLU A 1004 45.77 21.93 -7.50
CA GLU A 1004 46.73 20.81 -7.49
C GLU A 1004 47.24 20.49 -8.89
N ILE A 1005 46.35 20.40 -9.88
CA ILE A 1005 46.70 20.26 -11.29
C ILE A 1005 47.61 21.42 -11.73
N LYS A 1006 47.28 22.67 -11.35
CA LYS A 1006 48.08 23.84 -11.70
C LYS A 1006 49.48 23.82 -11.08
N LYS A 1007 49.64 23.31 -9.85
CA LYS A 1007 50.97 23.14 -9.21
C LYS A 1007 51.89 22.19 -9.99
N MET A 1008 51.33 21.26 -10.77
CA MET A 1008 52.11 20.38 -11.64
C MET A 1008 52.65 21.10 -12.87
N GLY A 1009 52.12 22.29 -13.20
CA GLY A 1009 52.46 23.06 -14.40
C GLY A 1009 51.53 22.84 -15.60
N VAL A 1010 50.46 22.06 -15.43
CA VAL A 1010 49.44 21.79 -16.45
C VAL A 1010 48.57 23.04 -16.69
N ARG A 1011 48.16 23.28 -17.94
CA ARG A 1011 47.24 24.35 -18.33
C ARG A 1011 45.78 23.92 -18.13
N LEU A 1012 44.91 24.89 -17.85
CA LEU A 1012 43.49 24.66 -17.59
C LEU A 1012 42.63 25.55 -18.48
N ALA A 1013 41.73 24.94 -19.24
CA ALA A 1013 40.76 25.61 -20.08
C ALA A 1013 39.33 25.41 -19.55
N ILE A 1014 38.50 26.46 -19.64
CA ILE A 1014 37.05 26.32 -19.51
C ILE A 1014 36.44 26.19 -20.90
N ASP A 1015 35.60 25.17 -21.07
CA ASP A 1015 34.92 24.82 -22.32
C ASP A 1015 33.42 25.11 -22.27
N ASP A 1016 32.80 25.18 -23.46
CA ASP A 1016 31.39 25.51 -23.69
C ASP A 1016 30.93 26.83 -23.02
N PHE A 1017 31.83 27.82 -22.91
CA PHE A 1017 31.57 29.01 -22.08
C PHE A 1017 30.45 29.91 -22.63
N GLY A 1018 29.50 30.25 -21.76
CA GLY A 1018 28.40 31.19 -22.03
C GLY A 1018 27.02 30.54 -22.21
N VAL A 1019 26.94 29.21 -22.27
CA VAL A 1019 25.67 28.46 -22.37
C VAL A 1019 24.93 28.40 -21.01
N GLY A 1020 25.67 28.55 -19.90
CA GLY A 1020 25.17 28.50 -18.52
C GLY A 1020 25.04 29.87 -17.82
N TYR A 1021 24.62 29.85 -16.55
CA TYR A 1021 24.56 31.05 -15.69
C TYR A 1021 25.89 31.28 -14.95
N SER A 1022 26.88 31.83 -15.65
CA SER A 1022 28.23 32.04 -15.12
C SER A 1022 28.27 33.00 -13.92
N SER A 1023 28.92 32.59 -12.83
CA SER A 1023 29.35 33.52 -11.78
C SER A 1023 30.74 34.06 -12.11
N LEU A 1024 30.81 35.30 -12.62
CA LEU A 1024 32.05 36.07 -12.83
C LEU A 1024 33.01 36.06 -11.60
N MET A 1025 32.45 35.92 -10.39
CA MET A 1025 33.22 35.84 -9.15
C MET A 1025 34.02 34.53 -9.03
N HIS A 1026 33.51 33.43 -9.57
CA HIS A 1026 34.19 32.13 -9.56
C HIS A 1026 35.30 32.07 -10.61
N LEU A 1027 35.03 32.58 -11.82
CA LEU A 1027 36.02 32.62 -12.90
C LEU A 1027 37.30 33.36 -12.50
N LYS A 1028 37.16 34.47 -11.74
CA LYS A 1028 38.30 35.23 -11.18
C LYS A 1028 39.08 34.49 -10.07
N ARG A 1029 38.52 33.44 -9.47
CA ARG A 1029 39.14 32.67 -8.37
C ARG A 1029 39.85 31.41 -8.84
N PHE A 1030 39.45 30.85 -9.98
CA PHE A 1030 40.04 29.61 -10.47
C PHE A 1030 41.35 29.86 -11.24
N PRO A 1031 42.33 28.94 -11.16
CA PRO A 1031 43.63 29.10 -11.79
C PRO A 1031 43.60 28.67 -13.27
N ILE A 1032 42.68 29.23 -14.04
CA ILE A 1032 42.45 28.96 -15.47
C ILE A 1032 43.37 29.81 -16.35
N ASP A 1033 43.73 29.30 -17.52
CA ASP A 1033 44.58 29.96 -18.53
C ASP A 1033 43.79 30.36 -19.79
N THR A 1034 42.84 29.50 -20.16
CA THR A 1034 42.20 29.51 -21.48
C THR A 1034 40.67 29.50 -21.30
N LEU A 1035 39.95 30.23 -22.15
CA LEU A 1035 38.50 30.26 -22.19
C LEU A 1035 38.04 30.01 -23.63
N LYS A 1036 37.23 28.97 -23.83
CA LYS A 1036 36.73 28.56 -25.14
C LYS A 1036 35.28 29.05 -25.30
N VAL A 1037 35.03 29.82 -26.36
CA VAL A 1037 33.70 30.36 -26.69
C VAL A 1037 32.92 29.27 -27.42
N ASP A 1038 31.78 28.86 -26.87
CA ASP A 1038 30.96 27.78 -27.43
C ASP A 1038 30.55 28.02 -28.89
N ARG A 1039 30.52 26.94 -29.68
CA ARG A 1039 30.19 26.96 -31.11
C ARG A 1039 28.80 27.52 -31.40
N SER A 1040 27.83 27.44 -30.48
CA SER A 1040 26.49 28.00 -30.73
C SER A 1040 26.52 29.51 -30.96
N PHE A 1041 27.38 30.24 -30.24
CA PHE A 1041 27.58 31.69 -30.43
C PHE A 1041 28.41 32.03 -31.67
N ILE A 1042 29.17 31.07 -32.21
CA ILE A 1042 29.99 31.28 -33.42
C ILE A 1042 29.24 30.94 -34.70
N ARG A 1043 28.36 29.93 -34.68
CA ARG A 1043 27.70 29.36 -35.86
C ARG A 1043 26.95 30.40 -36.70
N ASP A 1044 26.16 31.25 -36.06
CA ASP A 1044 25.25 32.17 -36.76
C ASP A 1044 25.84 33.59 -36.93
N LEU A 1045 27.14 33.77 -36.65
CA LEU A 1045 27.89 34.99 -36.95
C LEU A 1045 28.15 35.13 -38.46
N PRO A 1046 28.14 36.36 -39.01
CA PRO A 1046 27.92 37.64 -38.34
C PRO A 1046 26.45 38.11 -38.35
N GLN A 1047 25.50 37.25 -38.71
CA GLN A 1047 24.12 37.65 -39.02
C GLN A 1047 23.25 37.82 -37.77
N ASN A 1048 23.45 36.99 -36.73
CA ASN A 1048 22.72 37.15 -35.48
C ASN A 1048 23.33 38.27 -34.62
N THR A 1049 22.52 39.29 -34.31
CA THR A 1049 22.91 40.42 -33.46
C THR A 1049 23.11 40.05 -31.99
N GLU A 1050 22.46 38.99 -31.50
CA GLU A 1050 22.58 38.53 -30.12
C GLU A 1050 23.88 37.75 -29.90
N ASP A 1051 24.13 36.73 -30.72
CA ASP A 1051 25.36 35.93 -30.69
C ASP A 1051 26.61 36.79 -30.91
N LYS A 1052 26.50 37.82 -31.77
CA LYS A 1052 27.53 38.85 -31.97
C LYS A 1052 27.84 39.59 -30.66
N ALA A 1053 26.82 40.11 -29.98
CA ALA A 1053 27.00 40.85 -28.73
C ALA A 1053 27.55 39.96 -27.59
N LEU A 1054 27.13 38.70 -27.53
CA LEU A 1054 27.63 37.71 -26.57
C LEU A 1054 29.11 37.37 -26.85
N THR A 1055 29.46 37.07 -28.10
CA THR A 1055 30.85 36.78 -28.51
C THR A 1055 31.78 37.97 -28.22
N GLU A 1056 31.36 39.20 -28.54
CA GLU A 1056 32.10 40.43 -28.20
C GLU A 1056 32.33 40.57 -26.69
N ALA A 1057 31.29 40.32 -25.87
CA ALA A 1057 31.37 40.41 -24.42
C ALA A 1057 32.30 39.34 -23.82
N ILE A 1058 32.26 38.11 -24.32
CA ILE A 1058 33.11 37.00 -23.86
C ILE A 1058 34.59 37.28 -24.19
N ILE A 1059 34.89 37.73 -25.41
CA ILE A 1059 36.26 38.12 -25.80
C ILE A 1059 36.79 39.26 -24.92
N ALA A 1060 35.98 40.30 -24.70
CA ALA A 1060 36.36 41.43 -23.84
C ALA A 1060 36.58 41.02 -22.38
N MET A 1061 35.77 40.08 -21.87
CA MET A 1061 35.89 39.54 -20.52
C MET A 1061 37.16 38.70 -20.35
N GLY A 1062 37.43 37.74 -21.25
CA GLY A 1062 38.62 36.88 -21.19
C GLY A 1062 39.90 37.69 -21.15
N LYS A 1063 40.03 38.69 -22.05
CA LYS A 1063 41.13 39.65 -22.05
C LYS A 1063 41.25 40.46 -20.75
N SER A 1064 40.13 40.89 -20.18
CA SER A 1064 40.11 41.63 -18.90
C SER A 1064 40.57 40.78 -17.71
N LEU A 1065 40.58 39.45 -17.86
CA LEU A 1065 41.08 38.48 -16.89
C LEU A 1065 42.47 37.91 -17.25
N ASN A 1066 43.11 38.41 -18.31
CA ASN A 1066 44.36 37.88 -18.90
C ASN A 1066 44.27 36.39 -19.29
N LEU A 1067 43.12 35.93 -19.77
CA LEU A 1067 42.91 34.58 -20.30
C LEU A 1067 43.07 34.57 -21.83
N THR A 1068 43.62 33.49 -22.38
CA THR A 1068 43.61 33.24 -23.84
C THR A 1068 42.18 32.87 -24.27
N VAL A 1069 41.62 33.59 -25.23
CA VAL A 1069 40.27 33.32 -25.75
C VAL A 1069 40.36 32.54 -27.06
N VAL A 1070 39.76 31.34 -27.08
CA VAL A 1070 39.67 30.45 -28.24
C VAL A 1070 38.23 30.44 -28.74
N ALA A 1071 38.00 30.69 -30.03
CA ALA A 1071 36.67 30.56 -30.62
C ALA A 1071 36.46 29.19 -31.27
N GLU A 1072 35.44 28.45 -30.83
CA GLU A 1072 35.13 27.11 -31.30
C GLU A 1072 34.25 27.10 -32.56
N GLY A 1073 34.33 26.03 -33.35
CA GLY A 1073 33.38 25.78 -34.43
C GLY A 1073 33.43 26.77 -35.60
N VAL A 1074 34.57 27.43 -35.84
CA VAL A 1074 34.73 28.32 -37.00
C VAL A 1074 34.67 27.52 -38.30
N GLU A 1075 33.66 27.82 -39.13
CA GLU A 1075 33.34 27.13 -40.39
C GLU A 1075 33.48 28.03 -41.63
N THR A 1076 33.45 29.36 -41.47
CA THR A 1076 33.51 30.32 -42.59
C THR A 1076 34.61 31.37 -42.44
N GLN A 1077 35.05 31.91 -43.58
CA GLN A 1077 35.96 33.06 -43.63
C GLN A 1077 35.36 34.31 -42.96
N GLU A 1078 34.03 34.46 -42.99
CA GLU A 1078 33.31 35.59 -42.41
C GLU A 1078 33.36 35.55 -40.88
N GLN A 1079 33.17 34.37 -40.28
CA GLN A 1079 33.37 34.12 -38.84
C GLN A 1079 34.82 34.39 -38.43
N GLN A 1080 35.81 33.87 -39.17
CA GLN A 1080 37.23 34.14 -38.88
C GLN A 1080 37.53 35.65 -38.92
N THR A 1081 37.02 36.37 -39.92
CA THR A 1081 37.27 37.81 -40.08
C THR A 1081 36.65 38.58 -38.91
N PHE A 1082 35.41 38.25 -38.54
CA PHE A 1082 34.75 38.82 -37.37
C PHE A 1082 35.55 38.61 -36.08
N LEU A 1083 36.03 37.38 -35.83
CA LEU A 1083 36.81 37.05 -34.64
C LEU A 1083 38.15 37.80 -34.60
N ARG A 1084 38.81 37.95 -35.75
CA ARG A 1084 40.05 38.72 -35.92
C ARG A 1084 39.82 40.22 -35.69
N ASP A 1085 38.73 40.78 -36.18
CA ASP A 1085 38.40 42.21 -36.00
C ASP A 1085 38.11 42.58 -34.54
N HIS A 1086 37.58 41.64 -33.75
CA HIS A 1086 37.42 41.77 -32.29
C HIS A 1086 38.64 41.25 -31.50
N ALA A 1087 39.69 40.86 -32.23
CA ALA A 1087 40.98 40.38 -31.76
C ALA A 1087 40.89 39.17 -30.80
N CYS A 1088 40.02 38.20 -31.09
CA CYS A 1088 40.11 36.87 -30.47
C CYS A 1088 41.53 36.29 -30.66
N ASP A 1089 42.05 35.56 -29.67
CA ASP A 1089 43.46 35.15 -29.67
C ASP A 1089 43.69 33.94 -30.59
N GLU A 1090 42.88 32.88 -30.41
CA GLU A 1090 42.95 31.65 -31.21
C GLU A 1090 41.57 31.29 -31.78
N MET A 1091 41.57 30.44 -32.82
CA MET A 1091 40.37 29.78 -33.34
C MET A 1091 40.58 28.28 -33.53
N GLN A 1092 39.47 27.54 -33.44
CA GLN A 1092 39.39 26.14 -33.79
C GLN A 1092 38.10 25.88 -34.60
N GLY A 1093 38.19 25.06 -35.65
CA GLY A 1093 37.02 24.72 -36.46
C GLY A 1093 37.32 24.18 -37.85
N PHE A 1094 36.27 23.69 -38.52
CA PHE A 1094 36.38 23.01 -39.82
C PHE A 1094 36.81 23.92 -40.97
N PHE A 1095 36.76 25.25 -40.80
CA PHE A 1095 37.32 26.20 -41.76
C PHE A 1095 38.82 25.99 -41.95
N PHE A 1096 39.56 25.76 -40.85
CA PHE A 1096 41.00 25.55 -40.90
C PHE A 1096 41.38 24.07 -41.01
N SER A 1097 40.82 23.23 -40.12
CA SER A 1097 41.19 21.83 -40.03
C SER A 1097 40.04 21.02 -39.44
N ARG A 1098 39.72 19.89 -40.07
CA ARG A 1098 38.88 18.85 -39.47
C ARG A 1098 39.74 17.99 -38.54
N PRO A 1099 39.18 17.32 -37.52
CA PRO A 1099 39.93 16.36 -36.72
C PRO A 1099 40.49 15.23 -37.61
N ILE A 1100 41.81 15.08 -37.66
CA ILE A 1100 42.54 14.16 -38.55
C ILE A 1100 43.46 13.19 -37.78
N PRO A 1101 43.85 12.03 -38.35
CA PRO A 1101 44.82 11.12 -37.74
C PRO A 1101 46.19 11.76 -37.47
N SER A 1102 46.95 11.22 -36.53
CA SER A 1102 48.24 11.83 -36.09
C SER A 1102 49.31 11.93 -37.18
N GLY A 1103 49.29 11.04 -38.18
CA GLY A 1103 50.18 11.10 -39.34
C GLY A 1103 49.87 12.29 -40.26
N GLU A 1104 48.60 12.47 -40.61
CA GLU A 1104 48.13 13.61 -41.41
C GLU A 1104 48.38 14.95 -40.68
N PHE A 1105 48.17 14.97 -39.35
CA PHE A 1105 48.47 16.14 -38.52
C PHE A 1105 49.96 16.50 -38.53
N ALA A 1106 50.85 15.50 -38.45
CA ALA A 1106 52.29 15.70 -38.56
C ALA A 1106 52.70 16.25 -39.94
N GLU A 1107 52.01 15.87 -41.02
CA GLU A 1107 52.24 16.45 -42.35
C GLU A 1107 51.75 17.89 -42.46
N LEU A 1108 50.57 18.22 -41.91
CA LEU A 1108 50.04 19.58 -41.83
C LEU A 1108 51.01 20.54 -41.13
N LEU A 1109 51.58 20.12 -40.00
CA LEU A 1109 52.64 20.85 -39.29
C LEU A 1109 53.89 21.04 -40.16
N ARG A 1110 54.40 19.98 -40.79
CA ARG A 1110 55.59 20.05 -41.65
C ARG A 1110 55.45 21.01 -42.83
N GLN A 1111 54.25 21.15 -43.38
CA GLN A 1111 53.98 22.10 -44.45
C GLN A 1111 54.08 23.55 -43.94
N ARG A 1112 53.53 23.84 -42.75
CA ARG A 1112 53.58 25.16 -42.08
C ARG A 1112 54.95 25.53 -41.47
N ILE A 1113 55.88 24.58 -41.35
CA ILE A 1113 57.29 24.84 -40.97
C ILE A 1113 58.15 25.24 -42.19
N LYS A 1114 57.70 24.91 -43.42
CA LYS A 1114 58.45 25.08 -44.67
C LYS A 1114 58.01 26.27 -45.53
N GLY A 1115 56.85 26.85 -45.25
CA GLY A 1115 56.32 28.07 -45.89
C GLY A 1115 56.23 29.19 -44.88
#